data_AF-A0A0D0BS23-F1
#
_entry.id   AF-A0A0D0BS23-F1
#
_cell.length_a   1.000
_cell.length_b   1.000
_cell.length_c   1.000
_cell.angle_alpha   90.00
_cell.angle_beta   90.00
_cell.angle_gamma   90.00
#
_symmetry.space_group_name_H-M   'P 1'
#
loop_
_entity.id
_entity.type
_entity.pdbx_description
1 polymer ?
#
loop_
_entity_poly.entity_id
_entity_poly.type
_entity_poly.pdbx_seq_one_letter_code
_entity_poly.pdbx_strand_id
1 'polypeptide(L)'
;MEAFDLPTLDPDLGLSLVTGLVDGALTGPSALSGFPSLNTLPHTHTVLGYHHVNVHGTESRNQSIIVHVRNIHDGRKTEEVGKEMLGKRTFIGWPFLSEGMVVAVSDELFRYEKVQVGMLGRGAEKVLGTPHNQNGLGLWRAKADRIEGVYSKRFGVVTGPIEVLLHVRPLKGLKRLEDGSFVKDYEGADKETEAAVQMVVSSVGAEDPRYTERPAPPLSEEFPEGSKIFFLGEHAYGVAAQVSATTESSLSVILAFFPSDKSENAQFKSVVQDQTLSSSRYYPAYTAAEMLGLSNRGIAKITSSFMLITSDNQKHNLGLSMKFEAKSLKVVGYSRKDGRHWEFSEKAIQLIKDYMAAFPDIFRCLDSSDNAMLRAADVLPDANPDARVKEIRSWLKNKGVRDFEAVSLFCDQLSKDTIAEIEKLADNFTENKSSTAIKKAIVKGIPRQAVLKPAHAIYRLQGQRFALGDRVTMVQDTGGVPLSAKGTVIGLNSKSMDVVWDSPFMSGTTLGDKCSQYRGSTVEFCSCLNLSDPQFVTSTNPKEQKPPLPVNHAAPFKPRYGPYPQVQPAPGQAPAAGFRPAPASNKPIHIMTNPNRGAGIGAPRMGRGANGHASTATTGTGHVNGFAQSSRGRGGPPRGFASGSGFRGRGGVPPVQSHSAFDRGRGRGGYRGRGRGGFAPAAPLPS
;
A
#
# COMPACT_ATOMS: atom_id res chain seq x y z
N MET A 1 25.96 22.01 29.53
CA MET A 1 26.03 22.84 28.30
C MET A 1 27.29 22.34 27.60
N GLU A 2 27.16 21.62 26.49
CA GLU A 2 28.34 21.18 25.74
C GLU A 2 28.97 22.40 25.06
N ALA A 3 30.29 22.51 25.12
CA ALA A 3 31.01 23.57 24.44
C ALA A 3 30.92 23.34 22.93
N PHE A 4 30.40 24.32 22.19
CA PHE A 4 30.26 24.22 20.75
C PHE A 4 31.38 25.02 20.10
N ASP A 5 32.47 24.35 19.75
CA ASP A 5 33.61 24.97 19.08
C ASP A 5 33.22 25.37 17.65
N LEU A 6 33.19 26.68 17.41
CA LEU A 6 32.97 27.23 16.08
C LEU A 6 34.28 27.12 15.28
N PRO A 7 34.27 26.51 14.07
CA PRO A 7 35.46 26.49 13.23
C PRO A 7 35.79 27.91 12.76
N THR A 8 36.86 28.49 13.29
CA THR A 8 37.36 29.80 12.89
C THR A 8 38.22 29.69 11.64
N LEU A 9 37.97 30.57 10.67
CA LEU A 9 38.89 30.83 9.55
C LEU A 9 39.99 31.77 10.03
N ASP A 10 40.81 31.29 10.97
CA ASP A 10 41.87 32.09 11.56
C ASP A 10 42.99 32.32 10.54
N PRO A 11 43.42 33.58 10.28
CA PRO A 11 44.47 33.87 9.29
C PRO A 11 45.78 33.12 9.57
N ASP A 12 46.09 32.91 10.86
CA ASP A 12 47.30 32.24 11.34
C ASP A 12 47.30 30.72 11.09
N LEU A 13 46.15 30.12 10.78
CA LEU A 13 46.04 28.70 10.41
C LEU A 13 46.34 28.44 8.92
N GLY A 14 46.48 29.48 8.09
CA GLY A 14 46.81 29.35 6.67
C GLY A 14 45.74 28.65 5.80
N LEU A 15 44.52 28.48 6.32
CA LEU A 15 43.43 27.76 5.66
C LEU A 15 42.83 28.59 4.52
N SER A 16 43.15 28.23 3.28
CA SER A 16 42.54 28.82 2.08
C SER A 16 41.27 28.06 1.65
N LEU A 17 40.32 28.79 1.06
CA LEU A 17 39.10 28.18 0.49
C LEU A 17 39.46 27.41 -0.77
N VAL A 18 39.26 26.09 -0.76
CA VAL A 18 39.42 25.24 -1.94
C VAL A 18 38.25 25.46 -2.90
N THR A 19 38.52 26.02 -4.07
CA THR A 19 37.51 26.24 -5.12
C THR A 19 37.47 25.06 -6.09
N GLY A 20 36.35 24.36 -6.16
CA GLY A 20 36.13 23.24 -7.10
C GLY A 20 36.12 21.88 -6.41
N LEU A 21 36.54 20.84 -7.13
CA LEU A 21 36.69 19.49 -6.57
C LEU A 21 37.98 19.40 -5.76
N VAL A 22 37.91 18.81 -4.57
CA VAL A 22 39.08 18.46 -3.76
C VAL A 22 39.83 17.27 -4.39
N ASP A 23 41.14 17.20 -4.16
CA ASP A 23 41.93 16.03 -4.57
C ASP A 23 41.38 14.75 -3.91
N GLY A 24 41.28 13.68 -4.70
CA GLY A 24 40.65 12.42 -4.28
C GLY A 24 39.11 12.41 -4.33
N ALA A 25 38.44 13.48 -4.78
CA ALA A 25 36.99 13.50 -4.94
C ALA A 25 36.51 12.42 -5.94
N LEU A 26 35.80 11.42 -5.44
CA LEU A 26 35.24 10.32 -6.23
C LEU A 26 34.08 10.80 -7.11
N THR A 27 34.23 10.67 -8.43
CA THR A 27 33.24 11.12 -9.41
C THR A 27 33.00 10.08 -10.51
N GLY A 28 31.96 10.29 -11.33
CA GLY A 28 31.68 9.44 -12.48
C GLY A 28 31.40 7.97 -12.09
N PRO A 29 32.11 6.97 -12.66
CA PRO A 29 31.87 5.56 -12.36
C PRO A 29 32.34 5.14 -10.96
N SER A 30 33.19 5.94 -10.32
CA SER A 30 33.71 5.72 -8.96
C SER A 30 32.91 6.46 -7.88
N ALA A 31 31.83 7.15 -8.26
CA ALA A 31 30.96 7.85 -7.31
C ALA A 31 30.39 6.88 -6.26
N LEU A 32 30.16 7.39 -5.04
CA LEU A 32 29.64 6.61 -3.91
C LEU A 32 28.30 5.95 -4.24
N SER A 33 28.08 4.75 -3.69
CA SER A 33 26.86 3.97 -3.87
C SER A 33 25.59 4.80 -3.59
N GLY A 34 24.63 4.76 -4.51
CA GLY A 34 23.37 5.50 -4.42
C GLY A 34 23.37 6.87 -5.13
N PHE A 35 24.53 7.41 -5.49
CA PHE A 35 24.60 8.56 -6.40
C PHE A 35 24.47 8.10 -7.86
N PRO A 36 23.59 8.72 -8.68
CA PRO A 36 23.42 8.35 -10.08
C PRO A 36 24.62 8.77 -10.92
N SER A 37 24.96 7.97 -11.94
CA SER A 37 26.09 8.26 -12.83
C SER A 37 25.88 7.73 -14.24
N LEU A 38 25.93 8.64 -15.23
CA LEU A 38 25.78 8.30 -16.64
C LEU A 38 27.00 7.55 -17.20
N ASN A 39 28.17 7.73 -16.58
CA ASN A 39 29.45 7.18 -17.04
C ASN A 39 29.64 5.69 -16.69
N THR A 40 28.63 5.06 -16.10
CA THR A 40 28.61 3.63 -15.76
C THR A 40 28.24 2.72 -16.93
N LEU A 41 27.63 3.28 -17.99
CA LEU A 41 27.33 2.58 -19.24
C LEU A 41 27.93 3.33 -20.44
N PRO A 42 28.46 2.62 -21.45
CA PRO A 42 28.89 3.23 -22.69
C PRO A 42 27.67 3.75 -23.46
N HIS A 43 27.56 5.07 -23.55
CA HIS A 43 26.55 5.75 -24.34
C HIS A 43 27.23 6.45 -25.53
N THR A 44 26.63 6.35 -26.72
CA THR A 44 27.26 6.79 -27.96
C THR A 44 27.25 8.31 -28.09
N HIS A 45 26.10 8.93 -27.83
CA HIS A 45 25.89 10.37 -27.95
C HIS A 45 24.86 10.89 -26.94
N THR A 46 25.08 12.10 -26.44
CA THR A 46 24.08 12.94 -25.76
C THR A 46 23.61 14.02 -26.73
N VAL A 47 22.35 13.94 -27.16
CA VAL A 47 21.80 14.83 -28.20
C VAL A 47 20.72 15.72 -27.60
N LEU A 48 20.76 17.03 -27.85
CA LEU A 48 19.69 17.94 -27.46
C LEU A 48 18.58 17.89 -28.52
N GLY A 49 17.39 17.38 -28.15
CA GLY A 49 16.31 17.14 -29.12
C GLY A 49 14.90 17.20 -28.53
N TYR A 50 13.88 17.35 -29.38
CA TYR A 50 12.48 17.31 -28.98
C TYR A 50 12.01 15.85 -28.89
N HIS A 51 11.84 15.33 -27.66
CA HIS A 51 11.47 13.92 -27.43
C HIS A 51 10.13 13.73 -26.67
N HIS A 52 9.51 14.85 -26.26
CA HIS A 52 8.26 14.86 -25.49
C HIS A 52 8.34 14.02 -24.20
N VAL A 53 9.42 14.19 -23.44
CA VAL A 53 9.63 13.54 -22.14
C VAL A 53 8.58 14.01 -21.13
N ASN A 54 8.04 13.08 -20.34
CA ASN A 54 7.01 13.31 -19.32
C ASN A 54 7.52 12.93 -17.92
N VAL A 55 7.83 13.94 -17.11
CA VAL A 55 8.31 13.76 -15.72
C VAL A 55 7.20 14.04 -14.69
N HIS A 56 6.31 15.00 -14.97
CA HIS A 56 5.33 15.54 -14.01
C HIS A 56 3.85 15.32 -14.41
N GLY A 57 3.58 14.41 -15.34
CA GLY A 57 2.23 14.05 -15.81
C GLY A 57 1.87 14.61 -17.19
N THR A 58 2.58 15.64 -17.66
CA THR A 58 2.44 16.20 -19.02
C THR A 58 3.75 16.13 -19.80
N GLU A 59 3.66 15.83 -21.10
CA GLU A 59 4.82 15.85 -22.01
C GLU A 59 5.45 17.25 -22.16
N SER A 60 6.78 17.30 -22.17
CA SER A 60 7.55 18.51 -22.45
C SER A 60 7.35 18.98 -23.89
N ARG A 61 7.30 20.30 -24.07
CA ARG A 61 7.32 20.99 -25.38
C ARG A 61 8.71 21.51 -25.76
N ASN A 62 9.66 21.48 -24.82
CA ASN A 62 11.01 21.97 -25.00
C ASN A 62 11.96 20.83 -25.34
N GLN A 63 13.15 21.17 -25.85
CA GLN A 63 14.21 20.19 -26.05
C GLN A 63 14.64 19.57 -24.72
N SER A 64 15.12 18.33 -24.77
CA SER A 64 15.67 17.56 -23.66
C SER A 64 16.96 16.90 -24.11
N ILE A 65 17.86 16.61 -23.17
CA ILE A 65 19.07 15.84 -23.45
C ILE A 65 18.65 14.37 -23.58
N ILE A 66 18.90 13.77 -24.74
CA ILE A 66 18.60 12.39 -25.08
C ILE A 66 19.88 11.58 -25.02
N VAL A 67 19.91 10.50 -24.26
CA VAL A 67 21.08 9.61 -24.15
C VAL A 67 20.86 8.35 -24.98
N HIS A 68 21.73 8.11 -25.95
CA HIS A 68 21.72 6.89 -26.75
C HIS A 68 22.68 5.85 -26.15
N VAL A 69 22.15 4.75 -25.64
CA VAL A 69 22.95 3.68 -25.01
C VAL A 69 23.47 2.72 -26.08
N ARG A 70 24.74 2.30 -25.97
CA ARG A 70 25.34 1.31 -26.88
C ARG A 70 25.12 -0.10 -26.32
N ASN A 71 24.48 -0.97 -27.10
CA ASN A 71 24.40 -2.38 -26.74
C ASN A 71 25.79 -3.06 -26.86
N ILE A 72 26.30 -3.56 -25.73
CA ILE A 72 27.59 -4.30 -25.66
C ILE A 72 27.38 -5.78 -26.02
N HIS A 73 26.16 -6.29 -25.87
CA HIS A 73 25.79 -7.69 -26.10
C HIS A 73 25.18 -7.93 -27.49
N ASP A 74 25.26 -6.92 -28.37
CA ASP A 74 24.79 -6.99 -29.76
C ASP A 74 25.44 -8.17 -30.50
N GLY A 75 24.62 -8.96 -31.21
CA GLY A 75 25.04 -10.17 -31.91
C GLY A 75 25.51 -11.35 -31.03
N ARG A 76 25.47 -11.28 -29.68
CA ARG A 76 25.80 -12.41 -28.80
C ARG A 76 24.58 -13.32 -28.59
N LYS A 77 24.81 -14.64 -28.48
CA LYS A 77 23.72 -15.61 -28.23
C LYS A 77 23.19 -15.52 -26.81
N THR A 78 21.87 -15.63 -26.64
CA THR A 78 21.19 -15.62 -25.32
C THR A 78 21.75 -16.64 -24.34
N GLU A 79 22.13 -17.83 -24.82
CA GLU A 79 22.77 -18.87 -23.99
C GLU A 79 24.13 -18.46 -23.43
N GLU A 80 24.92 -17.69 -24.16
CA GLU A 80 26.24 -17.23 -23.73
C GLU A 80 26.10 -16.14 -22.67
N VAL A 81 25.19 -15.19 -22.90
CA VAL A 81 24.78 -14.19 -21.90
C VAL A 81 24.23 -14.87 -20.65
N GLY A 82 23.42 -15.92 -20.80
CA GLY A 82 22.93 -16.74 -19.70
C GLY A 82 24.05 -17.41 -18.90
N LYS A 83 24.99 -18.08 -19.56
CA LYS A 83 26.17 -18.69 -18.89
C LYS A 83 27.02 -17.65 -18.16
N GLU A 84 27.12 -16.44 -18.70
CA GLU A 84 27.91 -15.35 -18.12
C GLU A 84 27.21 -14.68 -16.91
N MET A 85 25.88 -14.46 -16.97
CA MET A 85 25.16 -13.62 -16.01
C MET A 85 24.33 -14.38 -14.97
N LEU A 86 23.84 -15.59 -15.26
CA LEU A 86 22.92 -16.31 -14.36
C LEU A 86 23.56 -16.66 -13.01
N GLY A 87 22.86 -16.33 -11.93
CA GLY A 87 23.31 -16.51 -10.56
C GLY A 87 24.38 -15.51 -10.09
N LYS A 88 24.75 -14.52 -10.92
CA LYS A 88 25.64 -13.43 -10.51
C LYS A 88 24.86 -12.21 -9.99
N ARG A 89 25.58 -11.40 -9.23
CA ARG A 89 25.17 -10.06 -8.79
C ARG A 89 25.32 -9.10 -9.98
N THR A 90 24.35 -8.23 -10.18
CA THR A 90 24.31 -7.23 -11.25
C THR A 90 23.60 -5.97 -10.75
N PHE A 91 23.79 -4.85 -11.44
CA PHE A 91 23.20 -3.57 -11.06
C PHE A 91 22.18 -3.12 -12.10
N ILE A 92 20.93 -2.96 -11.67
CA ILE A 92 19.77 -2.60 -12.49
C ILE A 92 19.25 -1.20 -12.14
N GLY A 93 18.41 -0.63 -13.01
CA GLY A 93 17.74 0.66 -12.73
C GLY A 93 18.57 1.90 -13.08
N TRP A 94 19.53 1.77 -14.00
CA TRP A 94 20.36 2.88 -14.49
C TRP A 94 19.51 4.13 -14.81
N PRO A 95 19.94 5.36 -14.43
CA PRO A 95 21.23 5.70 -13.81
C PRO A 95 21.29 5.50 -12.29
N PHE A 96 20.17 5.18 -11.63
CA PHE A 96 20.10 4.92 -10.18
C PHE A 96 20.33 3.43 -9.91
N LEU A 97 21.59 3.01 -10.05
CA LEU A 97 21.98 1.60 -9.94
C LEU A 97 21.62 0.99 -8.58
N SER A 98 20.95 -0.17 -8.64
CA SER A 98 20.54 -0.98 -7.49
C SER A 98 20.98 -2.42 -7.71
N GLU A 99 21.52 -3.07 -6.68
CA GLU A 99 21.99 -4.46 -6.79
C GLU A 99 20.81 -5.43 -6.92
N GLY A 100 20.98 -6.47 -7.73
CA GLY A 100 20.07 -7.60 -7.81
C GLY A 100 20.76 -8.85 -8.37
N MET A 101 20.17 -10.02 -8.08
CA MET A 101 20.67 -11.31 -8.55
C MET A 101 19.92 -11.76 -9.79
N VAL A 102 20.63 -12.11 -10.87
CA VAL A 102 20.02 -12.61 -12.12
C VAL A 102 19.57 -14.06 -11.91
N VAL A 103 18.29 -14.34 -12.12
CA VAL A 103 17.69 -15.67 -11.93
C VAL A 103 17.34 -16.34 -13.25
N ALA A 104 16.85 -15.57 -14.21
CA ALA A 104 16.58 -16.03 -15.57
C ALA A 104 17.06 -15.00 -16.61
N VAL A 105 17.30 -15.47 -17.83
CA VAL A 105 17.50 -14.63 -19.02
C VAL A 105 16.45 -15.05 -20.04
N SER A 106 15.87 -14.14 -20.81
CA SER A 106 14.90 -14.50 -21.85
C SER A 106 15.05 -13.67 -23.10
N ASP A 107 14.98 -14.34 -24.24
CA ASP A 107 14.73 -13.74 -25.55
C ASP A 107 13.24 -13.90 -25.94
N GLU A 108 12.89 -13.54 -27.17
CA GLU A 108 11.52 -13.60 -27.71
C GLU A 108 10.91 -15.00 -27.65
N LEU A 109 11.72 -16.08 -27.65
CA LEU A 109 11.25 -17.46 -27.80
C LEU A 109 11.45 -18.34 -26.55
N PHE A 110 12.50 -18.10 -25.76
CA PHE A 110 12.93 -18.94 -24.64
C PHE A 110 13.22 -18.14 -23.37
N ARG A 111 12.96 -18.76 -22.21
CA ARG A 111 13.43 -18.36 -20.88
C ARG A 111 14.50 -19.36 -20.41
N TYR A 112 15.72 -18.89 -20.27
CA TYR A 112 16.89 -19.63 -19.82
C TYR A 112 17.05 -19.52 -18.31
N GLU A 113 17.11 -20.66 -17.64
CA GLU A 113 17.34 -20.76 -16.19
C GLU A 113 18.50 -21.72 -15.89
N LYS A 114 19.14 -21.55 -14.73
CA LYS A 114 20.10 -22.52 -14.22
C LYS A 114 19.36 -23.68 -13.57
N VAL A 115 19.48 -24.87 -14.16
CA VAL A 115 18.92 -26.12 -13.62
C VAL A 115 20.08 -27.02 -13.20
N GLN A 116 20.00 -27.60 -12.00
CA GLN A 116 20.94 -28.64 -11.57
C GLN A 116 20.58 -29.95 -12.29
N VAL A 117 21.46 -30.42 -13.17
CA VAL A 117 21.25 -31.67 -13.92
C VAL A 117 22.12 -32.77 -13.30
N GLY A 118 21.49 -33.61 -12.47
CA GLY A 118 22.10 -34.79 -11.85
C GLY A 118 21.36 -35.25 -10.59
N MET A 119 21.88 -36.29 -9.93
CA MET A 119 21.37 -36.74 -8.63
C MET A 119 21.65 -35.69 -7.54
N LEU A 120 20.78 -35.58 -6.52
CA LEU A 120 20.85 -34.57 -5.46
C LEU A 120 22.29 -34.38 -4.94
N GLY A 121 22.83 -33.17 -5.10
CA GLY A 121 24.13 -32.75 -4.55
C GLY A 121 25.37 -33.03 -5.40
N ARG A 122 25.28 -33.70 -6.57
CA ARG A 122 26.41 -33.88 -7.51
C ARG A 122 26.07 -33.59 -8.98
N GLY A 123 25.03 -32.81 -9.25
CA GLY A 123 24.68 -32.38 -10.61
C GLY A 123 25.54 -31.22 -11.11
N ALA A 124 25.83 -31.20 -12.41
CA ALA A 124 26.41 -30.03 -13.05
C ALA A 124 25.33 -28.96 -13.29
N GLU A 125 25.63 -27.69 -12.99
CA GLU A 125 24.75 -26.59 -13.38
C GLU A 125 24.74 -26.46 -14.90
N LYS A 126 23.57 -26.55 -15.52
CA LYS A 126 23.38 -26.26 -16.94
C LYS A 126 22.33 -25.17 -17.11
N VAL A 127 22.59 -24.28 -18.07
CA VAL A 127 21.62 -23.30 -18.53
C VAL A 127 20.67 -24.01 -19.48
N LEU A 128 19.38 -24.05 -19.15
CA LEU A 128 18.35 -24.72 -19.93
C LEU A 128 17.33 -23.68 -20.42
N GLY A 129 17.13 -23.62 -21.75
CA GLY A 129 16.09 -22.80 -22.37
C GLY A 129 14.74 -23.51 -22.34
N THR A 130 13.77 -22.93 -21.63
CA THR A 130 12.37 -23.35 -21.66
C THR A 130 11.61 -22.46 -22.65
N PRO A 131 10.93 -23.00 -23.68
CA PRO A 131 10.18 -22.18 -24.63
C PRO A 131 9.02 -21.46 -23.93
N HIS A 132 8.74 -20.21 -24.31
CA HIS A 132 7.56 -19.50 -23.82
C HIS A 132 6.27 -20.19 -24.28
N ASN A 133 5.21 -20.10 -23.48
CA ASN A 133 3.88 -20.48 -23.93
C ASN A 133 3.33 -19.45 -24.96
N GLN A 134 2.29 -19.81 -25.72
CA GLN A 134 1.76 -18.94 -26.79
C GLN A 134 1.37 -17.53 -26.31
N ASN A 135 0.87 -17.40 -25.08
CA ASN A 135 0.54 -16.10 -24.47
C ASN A 135 1.79 -15.34 -23.98
N GLY A 136 2.86 -16.06 -23.66
CA GLY A 136 4.12 -15.56 -23.11
C GLY A 136 4.96 -14.80 -24.13
N LEU A 137 4.91 -15.20 -25.41
CA LEU A 137 5.55 -14.48 -26.52
C LEU A 137 5.07 -13.01 -26.59
N GLY A 138 3.75 -12.83 -26.61
CA GLY A 138 3.13 -11.49 -26.60
C GLY A 138 3.39 -10.71 -25.31
N LEU A 139 3.41 -11.40 -24.17
CA LEU A 139 3.73 -10.79 -22.87
C LEU A 139 5.19 -10.32 -22.79
N TRP A 140 6.13 -11.11 -23.32
CA TRP A 140 7.56 -10.77 -23.37
C TRP A 140 7.78 -9.51 -24.20
N ARG A 141 7.19 -9.45 -25.40
CA ARG A 141 7.27 -8.28 -26.28
C ARG A 141 6.66 -7.03 -25.64
N ALA A 142 5.47 -7.15 -25.06
CA ALA A 142 4.85 -6.06 -24.30
C ALA A 142 5.69 -5.59 -23.09
N LYS A 143 6.47 -6.47 -22.47
CA LYS A 143 7.42 -6.10 -21.40
C LYS A 143 8.63 -5.34 -21.95
N ALA A 144 9.21 -5.78 -23.07
CA ALA A 144 10.29 -5.09 -23.77
C ALA A 144 9.86 -3.68 -24.23
N ASP A 145 8.76 -3.56 -24.97
CA ASP A 145 8.18 -2.31 -25.44
C ASP A 145 7.87 -1.34 -24.27
N ARG A 146 7.40 -1.86 -23.12
CA ARG A 146 7.17 -1.08 -21.90
C ARG A 146 8.48 -0.54 -21.31
N ILE A 147 9.55 -1.34 -21.27
CA ILE A 147 10.85 -0.91 -20.74
C ILE A 147 11.43 0.20 -21.62
N GLU A 148 11.47 -0.01 -22.94
CA GLU A 148 11.89 1.02 -23.90
C GLU A 148 11.03 2.28 -23.76
N GLY A 149 9.70 2.14 -23.72
CA GLY A 149 8.77 3.26 -23.57
C GLY A 149 8.99 4.06 -22.29
N VAL A 150 9.25 3.41 -21.15
CA VAL A 150 9.55 4.10 -19.88
C VAL A 150 10.91 4.82 -19.96
N TYR A 151 11.96 4.18 -20.48
CA TYR A 151 13.26 4.80 -20.63
C TYR A 151 13.22 6.01 -21.58
N SER A 152 12.56 5.84 -22.72
CA SER A 152 12.38 6.87 -23.74
C SER A 152 11.55 8.04 -23.22
N LYS A 153 10.33 7.79 -22.71
CA LYS A 153 9.39 8.86 -22.34
C LYS A 153 9.56 9.43 -20.94
N ARG A 154 10.12 8.70 -19.97
CA ARG A 154 10.29 9.23 -18.60
C ARG A 154 11.70 9.73 -18.34
N PHE A 155 12.72 9.08 -18.91
CA PHE A 155 14.13 9.36 -18.62
C PHE A 155 14.88 10.01 -19.78
N GLY A 156 14.32 10.06 -21.00
CA GLY A 156 15.02 10.60 -22.18
C GLY A 156 16.13 9.68 -22.69
N VAL A 157 15.98 8.37 -22.50
CA VAL A 157 17.02 7.38 -22.81
C VAL A 157 16.56 6.49 -23.95
N VAL A 158 17.36 6.41 -25.01
CA VAL A 158 17.12 5.54 -26.17
C VAL A 158 18.01 4.31 -26.01
N THR A 159 17.38 3.17 -25.69
CA THR A 159 18.05 1.89 -25.39
C THR A 159 18.41 1.07 -26.62
N GLY A 160 17.89 1.46 -27.80
CA GLY A 160 17.81 0.58 -28.96
C GLY A 160 16.80 -0.56 -28.75
N PRO A 161 16.63 -1.45 -29.75
CA PRO A 161 15.77 -2.62 -29.64
C PRO A 161 16.22 -3.53 -28.50
N ILE A 162 15.27 -4.12 -27.79
CA ILE A 162 15.53 -5.00 -26.65
C ILE A 162 15.29 -6.44 -27.09
N GLU A 163 16.38 -7.15 -27.42
CA GLU A 163 16.34 -8.56 -27.84
C GLU A 163 16.43 -9.53 -26.66
N VAL A 164 17.03 -9.10 -25.55
CA VAL A 164 17.27 -9.94 -24.36
C VAL A 164 16.89 -9.20 -23.08
N LEU A 165 16.01 -9.82 -22.29
CA LEU A 165 15.62 -9.39 -20.96
C LEU A 165 16.28 -10.25 -19.88
N LEU A 166 16.87 -9.60 -18.88
CA LEU A 166 17.32 -10.20 -17.63
C LEU A 166 16.18 -10.15 -16.62
N HIS A 167 15.90 -11.29 -15.97
CA HIS A 167 14.99 -11.39 -14.85
C HIS A 167 15.80 -11.40 -13.56
N VAL A 168 15.64 -10.34 -12.76
CA VAL A 168 16.51 -10.03 -11.63
C VAL A 168 15.67 -9.92 -10.37
N ARG A 169 16.14 -10.53 -9.28
CA ARG A 169 15.59 -10.32 -7.93
C ARG A 169 16.36 -9.16 -7.28
N PRO A 170 15.73 -7.99 -7.05
CA PRO A 170 16.41 -6.87 -6.39
C PRO A 170 16.86 -7.24 -4.99
N LEU A 171 17.96 -6.63 -4.54
CA LEU A 171 18.43 -6.72 -3.17
C LEU A 171 17.46 -5.97 -2.24
N LYS A 172 16.93 -6.66 -1.23
CA LYS A 172 16.08 -6.09 -0.17
C LYS A 172 16.92 -5.54 0.99
N GLY A 173 18.07 -6.16 1.27
CA GLY A 173 19.02 -5.72 2.29
C GLY A 173 19.90 -6.87 2.78
N LEU A 174 20.30 -6.84 4.05
CA LEU A 174 20.94 -7.98 4.71
C LEU A 174 19.94 -8.74 5.59
N LYS A 175 20.00 -10.07 5.55
CA LYS A 175 19.34 -10.96 6.51
C LYS A 175 20.39 -11.45 7.51
N ARG A 176 20.11 -11.31 8.80
CA ARG A 176 20.87 -11.97 9.86
C ARG A 176 20.41 -13.43 9.96
N LEU A 177 21.34 -14.37 9.84
CA LEU A 177 21.09 -15.80 10.06
C LEU A 177 21.14 -16.13 11.57
N GLU A 178 20.76 -17.35 11.94
CA GLU A 178 20.72 -17.77 13.36
C GLU A 178 22.11 -17.96 13.97
N ASP A 179 23.07 -18.40 13.15
CA ASP A 179 24.50 -18.51 13.46
C ASP A 179 25.12 -17.15 13.85
N GLY A 180 24.53 -16.03 13.38
CA GLY A 180 24.98 -14.66 13.59
C GLY A 180 25.49 -13.93 12.35
N SER A 181 25.67 -14.62 11.22
CA SER A 181 26.18 -14.00 10.00
C SER A 181 25.15 -13.10 9.32
N PHE A 182 25.62 -12.11 8.56
CA PHE A 182 24.80 -11.26 7.71
C PHE A 182 25.05 -11.60 6.24
N VAL A 183 24.00 -12.05 5.56
CA VAL A 183 24.01 -12.48 4.15
C VAL A 183 23.02 -11.63 3.35
N LYS A 184 23.26 -11.39 2.06
CA LYS A 184 22.36 -10.62 1.20
C LYS A 184 20.98 -11.28 1.06
N ASP A 185 19.92 -10.52 1.37
CA ASP A 185 18.51 -10.90 1.25
C ASP A 185 17.95 -10.33 -0.06
N TYR A 186 17.60 -11.20 -1.00
CA TYR A 186 17.00 -10.82 -2.29
C TYR A 186 15.49 -11.05 -2.26
N GLU A 187 14.73 -10.23 -2.99
CA GLU A 187 13.27 -10.37 -3.06
C GLU A 187 12.84 -11.74 -3.61
N GLY A 188 11.64 -12.20 -3.21
CA GLY A 188 11.09 -13.48 -3.63
C GLY A 188 10.70 -13.54 -5.11
N ALA A 189 10.38 -14.75 -5.61
CA ALA A 189 9.98 -14.97 -7.00
C ALA A 189 8.79 -14.09 -7.45
N ASP A 190 7.86 -13.79 -6.54
CA ASP A 190 6.69 -12.95 -6.79
C ASP A 190 7.01 -11.48 -7.17
N LYS A 191 8.26 -11.03 -6.96
CA LYS A 191 8.74 -9.66 -7.21
C LYS A 191 9.97 -9.61 -8.12
N GLU A 192 10.12 -10.63 -8.96
CA GLU A 192 11.10 -10.62 -10.06
C GLU A 192 10.90 -9.37 -10.94
N THR A 193 11.98 -8.64 -11.20
CA THR A 193 11.99 -7.38 -11.97
C THR A 193 12.72 -7.59 -13.29
N GLU A 194 12.14 -7.15 -14.40
CA GLU A 194 12.76 -7.28 -15.72
C GLU A 194 13.62 -6.07 -16.06
N ALA A 195 14.82 -6.31 -16.59
CA ALA A 195 15.73 -5.28 -17.09
C ALA A 195 16.26 -5.66 -18.49
N ALA A 196 16.44 -4.67 -19.37
CA ALA A 196 17.08 -4.89 -20.68
C ALA A 196 18.58 -5.13 -20.49
N VAL A 197 19.16 -6.12 -21.18
CA VAL A 197 20.57 -6.52 -20.97
C VAL A 197 21.55 -5.35 -21.15
N GLN A 198 21.30 -4.46 -22.12
CA GLN A 198 22.14 -3.29 -22.39
C GLN A 198 22.04 -2.18 -21.33
N MET A 199 21.09 -2.26 -20.40
CA MET A 199 20.87 -1.29 -19.33
C MET A 199 21.40 -1.75 -17.96
N VAL A 200 22.08 -2.90 -17.92
CA VAL A 200 22.59 -3.52 -16.69
C VAL A 200 24.11 -3.37 -16.61
N VAL A 201 24.60 -3.06 -15.41
CA VAL A 201 26.02 -2.88 -15.10
C VAL A 201 26.51 -4.08 -14.28
N SER A 202 27.62 -4.70 -14.66
CA SER A 202 28.15 -5.89 -13.98
C SER A 202 28.82 -5.59 -12.64
N SER A 203 29.44 -4.42 -12.49
CA SER A 203 30.17 -4.01 -11.27
C SER A 203 30.24 -2.48 -11.17
N VAL A 204 30.19 -1.96 -9.93
CA VAL A 204 30.34 -0.52 -9.63
C VAL A 204 31.68 -0.24 -8.93
N GLY A 205 32.19 0.99 -9.03
CA GLY A 205 33.48 1.35 -8.42
C GLY A 205 33.44 1.43 -6.89
N ALA A 206 32.28 1.71 -6.29
CA ALA A 206 32.07 1.73 -4.85
C ALA A 206 30.81 0.93 -4.48
N GLU A 207 30.98 -0.19 -3.79
CA GLU A 207 29.86 -0.95 -3.21
C GLU A 207 29.28 -0.23 -1.98
N ASP A 208 28.02 -0.52 -1.65
CA ASP A 208 27.33 0.06 -0.49
C ASP A 208 27.74 -0.66 0.82
N PRO A 209 28.40 0.01 1.78
CA PRO A 209 28.85 -0.62 3.03
C PRO A 209 27.71 -1.17 3.90
N ARG A 210 26.46 -0.74 3.65
CA ARG A 210 25.25 -1.24 4.34
C ARG A 210 24.86 -2.64 3.90
N TYR A 211 25.36 -3.11 2.76
CA TYR A 211 25.06 -4.42 2.18
C TYR A 211 26.27 -5.35 2.12
N THR A 212 27.41 -4.97 2.71
CA THR A 212 28.57 -5.87 2.86
C THR A 212 28.22 -7.02 3.80
N GLU A 213 28.39 -8.25 3.30
CA GLU A 213 28.16 -9.47 4.06
C GLU A 213 29.18 -9.61 5.19
N ARG A 214 28.76 -10.14 6.35
CA ARG A 214 29.62 -10.25 7.54
C ARG A 214 29.56 -11.69 8.09
N PRO A 215 30.71 -12.31 8.41
CA PRO A 215 30.72 -13.61 9.08
C PRO A 215 30.08 -13.50 10.47
N ALA A 216 29.73 -14.64 11.06
CA ALA A 216 29.18 -14.66 12.42
C ALA A 216 30.23 -14.16 13.43
N PRO A 217 30.01 -13.04 14.16
CA PRO A 217 30.95 -12.58 15.17
C PRO A 217 30.93 -13.54 16.38
N PRO A 218 32.04 -13.64 17.15
CA PRO A 218 32.10 -14.35 18.42
C PRO A 218 31.03 -13.88 19.40
N LEU A 219 30.58 -14.78 20.29
CA LEU A 219 29.54 -14.45 21.27
C LEU A 219 29.97 -13.31 22.21
N SER A 220 31.25 -13.22 22.58
CA SER A 220 31.78 -12.17 23.46
C SER A 220 31.74 -10.77 22.83
N GLU A 221 31.91 -10.67 21.51
CA GLU A 221 31.81 -9.42 20.77
C GLU A 221 30.35 -9.01 20.51
N GLU A 222 29.49 -9.97 20.16
CA GLU A 222 28.06 -9.69 19.94
C GLU A 222 27.31 -9.38 21.25
N PHE A 223 27.61 -10.13 22.30
CA PHE A 223 27.00 -10.08 23.62
C PHE A 223 28.07 -9.85 24.70
N PRO A 224 28.62 -8.63 24.79
CA PRO A 224 29.53 -8.26 25.86
C PRO A 224 28.80 -8.29 27.22
N GLU A 225 29.56 -8.45 28.29
CA GLU A 225 29.03 -8.44 29.65
C GLU A 225 28.31 -7.12 29.96
N GLY A 226 27.24 -7.20 30.73
CA GLY A 226 26.37 -6.06 31.02
C GLY A 226 25.41 -5.66 29.88
N SER A 227 25.49 -6.26 28.69
CA SER A 227 24.58 -5.93 27.58
C SER A 227 23.12 -6.29 27.87
N LYS A 228 22.20 -5.42 27.41
CA LYS A 228 20.75 -5.56 27.57
C LYS A 228 20.17 -6.41 26.43
N ILE A 229 19.39 -7.41 26.77
CA ILE A 229 18.79 -8.38 25.85
C ILE A 229 17.38 -8.76 26.32
N PHE A 230 16.60 -9.39 25.45
CA PHE A 230 15.37 -10.08 25.81
C PHE A 230 15.57 -11.58 25.73
N PHE A 231 15.00 -12.31 26.68
CA PHE A 231 15.06 -13.77 26.73
C PHE A 231 13.91 -14.39 25.92
N LEU A 232 14.21 -15.40 25.11
CA LEU A 232 13.24 -16.11 24.26
C LEU A 232 13.01 -17.56 24.70
N GLY A 233 13.43 -17.93 25.92
CA GLY A 233 13.19 -19.25 26.48
C GLY A 233 11.75 -19.44 26.99
N GLU A 234 11.28 -20.68 27.00
CA GLU A 234 9.89 -21.07 27.31
C GLU A 234 9.34 -20.51 28.63
N HIS A 235 10.17 -20.47 29.68
CA HIS A 235 9.72 -20.08 31.02
C HIS A 235 9.66 -18.57 31.27
N ALA A 236 10.26 -17.74 30.41
CA ALA A 236 10.38 -16.29 30.61
C ALA A 236 10.45 -15.51 29.29
N TYR A 237 9.62 -15.90 28.32
CA TYR A 237 9.62 -15.31 26.98
C TYR A 237 9.30 -13.81 26.99
N GLY A 238 10.15 -13.03 26.32
CA GLY A 238 10.04 -11.56 26.21
C GLY A 238 10.43 -10.79 27.48
N VAL A 239 11.02 -11.45 28.47
CA VAL A 239 11.54 -10.80 29.68
C VAL A 239 12.85 -10.07 29.37
N ALA A 240 12.99 -8.84 29.88
CA ALA A 240 14.23 -8.09 29.83
C ALA A 240 15.31 -8.72 30.74
N ALA A 241 16.50 -8.85 30.20
CA ALA A 241 17.61 -9.58 30.79
C ALA A 241 18.95 -8.87 30.53
N GLN A 242 19.94 -9.20 31.35
CA GLN A 242 21.30 -8.68 31.22
C GLN A 242 22.30 -9.83 31.10
N VAL A 243 23.26 -9.72 30.18
CA VAL A 243 24.35 -10.71 30.05
C VAL A 243 25.28 -10.59 31.25
N SER A 244 25.47 -11.69 31.98
CA SER A 244 26.37 -11.76 33.14
C SER A 244 27.76 -12.24 32.78
N ALA A 245 27.87 -13.19 31.85
CA ALA A 245 29.11 -13.81 31.41
C ALA A 245 28.87 -14.54 30.08
N THR A 246 29.88 -14.55 29.23
CA THR A 246 29.81 -15.17 27.90
C THR A 246 30.89 -16.24 27.76
N THR A 247 30.48 -17.47 27.46
CA THR A 247 31.36 -18.59 27.08
C THR A 247 31.43 -18.71 25.56
N GLU A 248 32.38 -19.46 25.02
CA GLU A 248 32.53 -19.67 23.56
C GLU A 248 31.25 -20.17 22.87
N SER A 249 30.46 -21.00 23.54
CA SER A 249 29.25 -21.64 23.00
C SER A 249 27.94 -21.27 23.70
N SER A 250 27.99 -20.53 24.82
CA SER A 250 26.79 -20.27 25.64
C SER A 250 26.85 -18.98 26.43
N LEU A 251 25.69 -18.45 26.78
CA LEU A 251 25.51 -17.24 27.57
C LEU A 251 25.00 -17.56 28.98
N SER A 252 25.43 -16.77 29.96
CA SER A 252 24.82 -16.70 31.28
C SER A 252 24.13 -15.34 31.44
N VAL A 253 22.84 -15.34 31.78
CA VAL A 253 22.02 -14.12 31.82
C VAL A 253 21.32 -13.97 33.17
N ILE A 254 21.08 -12.73 33.56
CA ILE A 254 20.27 -12.35 34.71
C ILE A 254 18.90 -11.90 34.18
N LEU A 255 17.87 -12.68 34.47
CA LEU A 255 16.47 -12.35 34.19
C LEU A 255 15.91 -11.49 35.33
N ALA A 256 15.10 -10.49 35.01
CA ALA A 256 14.32 -9.73 35.99
C ALA A 256 12.85 -9.73 35.57
N PHE A 257 11.98 -10.44 36.29
CA PHE A 257 10.57 -10.65 35.91
C PHE A 257 9.60 -10.57 37.09
N PHE A 258 8.34 -10.26 36.77
CA PHE A 258 7.23 -10.41 37.70
C PHE A 258 6.56 -11.77 37.47
N PRO A 259 6.39 -12.63 38.49
CA PRO A 259 5.71 -13.92 38.33
C PRO A 259 4.26 -13.81 37.82
N SER A 260 3.60 -12.68 38.08
CA SER A 260 2.23 -12.38 37.64
C SER A 260 2.09 -12.03 36.15
N ASP A 261 3.18 -11.65 35.47
CA ASP A 261 3.16 -11.17 34.08
C ASP A 261 2.42 -12.13 33.13
N LYS A 262 2.60 -13.45 33.29
CA LYS A 262 1.97 -14.46 32.43
C LYS A 262 0.45 -14.51 32.62
N SER A 263 -0.05 -14.36 33.85
CA SER A 263 -1.49 -14.31 34.15
C SER A 263 -2.11 -12.96 33.79
N GLU A 264 -1.37 -11.86 33.92
CA GLU A 264 -1.83 -10.53 33.49
C GLU A 264 -2.01 -10.48 31.96
N ASN A 265 -1.02 -10.96 31.21
CA ASN A 265 -1.06 -11.02 29.74
C ASN A 265 -2.26 -11.82 29.20
N ALA A 266 -2.72 -12.84 29.96
CA ALA A 266 -3.92 -13.60 29.61
C ALA A 266 -5.21 -12.80 29.83
N GLN A 267 -5.29 -11.99 30.89
CA GLN A 267 -6.47 -11.17 31.21
C GLN A 267 -6.69 -10.04 30.20
N PHE A 268 -5.63 -9.39 29.70
CA PHE A 268 -5.76 -8.43 28.58
C PHE A 268 -6.42 -9.06 27.35
N LYS A 269 -6.05 -10.31 27.04
CA LYS A 269 -6.59 -11.05 25.89
C LYS A 269 -8.01 -11.55 26.13
N SER A 270 -8.36 -11.95 27.36
CA SER A 270 -9.73 -12.34 27.69
C SER A 270 -10.69 -11.17 27.58
N VAL A 271 -10.37 -9.97 28.08
CA VAL A 271 -11.23 -8.78 27.92
C VAL A 271 -11.58 -8.52 26.45
N VAL A 272 -10.60 -8.62 25.54
CA VAL A 272 -10.86 -8.44 24.10
C VAL A 272 -11.66 -9.60 23.50
N GLN A 273 -11.46 -10.84 23.95
CA GLN A 273 -12.26 -11.99 23.51
C GLN A 273 -13.71 -11.93 24.02
N ASP A 274 -13.90 -11.65 25.31
CA ASP A 274 -15.21 -11.49 25.95
C ASP A 274 -15.98 -10.33 25.33
N GLN A 275 -15.32 -9.19 25.08
CA GLN A 275 -15.92 -8.10 24.30
C GLN A 275 -16.18 -8.48 22.84
N THR A 276 -15.35 -9.27 22.17
CA THR A 276 -15.61 -9.71 20.78
C THR A 276 -16.80 -10.66 20.71
N LEU A 277 -16.94 -11.56 21.69
CA LEU A 277 -18.07 -12.49 21.82
C LEU A 277 -19.36 -11.79 22.25
N SER A 278 -19.26 -10.79 23.13
CA SER A 278 -20.38 -9.94 23.57
C SER A 278 -20.72 -8.83 22.57
N SER A 279 -19.81 -8.52 21.63
CA SER A 279 -20.04 -7.52 20.60
C SER A 279 -21.17 -7.97 19.69
N SER A 280 -22.12 -7.06 19.47
CA SER A 280 -23.36 -7.32 18.75
C SER A 280 -23.18 -8.17 17.50
N ARG A 281 -23.96 -9.24 17.41
CA ARG A 281 -24.03 -10.11 16.23
C ARG A 281 -24.18 -9.24 14.98
N TYR A 282 -23.32 -9.49 14.00
CA TYR A 282 -23.37 -8.83 12.71
C TYR A 282 -24.33 -9.59 11.79
N TYR A 283 -25.17 -8.85 11.08
CA TYR A 283 -26.12 -9.38 10.13
C TYR A 283 -25.75 -8.89 8.72
N PRO A 284 -25.74 -9.77 7.71
CA PRO A 284 -25.58 -9.38 6.32
C PRO A 284 -26.60 -8.32 5.90
N ALA A 285 -26.22 -7.45 4.97
CA ALA A 285 -27.06 -6.32 4.54
C ALA A 285 -28.46 -6.74 4.05
N TYR A 286 -28.63 -7.95 3.51
CA TYR A 286 -29.94 -8.47 3.09
C TYR A 286 -30.80 -8.85 4.30
N THR A 287 -30.27 -9.59 5.27
CA THR A 287 -30.95 -9.92 6.53
C THR A 287 -31.28 -8.66 7.32
N ALA A 288 -30.36 -7.70 7.37
CA ALA A 288 -30.61 -6.40 8.01
C ALA A 288 -31.72 -5.61 7.29
N ALA A 289 -31.83 -5.72 5.96
CA ALA A 289 -32.91 -5.09 5.20
C ALA A 289 -34.27 -5.74 5.51
N GLU A 290 -34.33 -7.07 5.54
CA GLU A 290 -35.52 -7.85 5.91
C GLU A 290 -35.98 -7.52 7.34
N MET A 291 -35.07 -7.49 8.32
CA MET A 291 -35.35 -7.12 9.72
C MET A 291 -35.86 -5.68 9.90
N LEU A 292 -35.65 -4.81 8.91
CA LEU A 292 -36.08 -3.42 8.90
C LEU A 292 -37.27 -3.16 7.98
N GLY A 293 -37.71 -4.14 7.18
CA GLY A 293 -38.74 -3.95 6.14
C GLY A 293 -38.30 -2.99 5.02
N LEU A 294 -36.99 -2.85 4.77
CA LEU A 294 -36.42 -1.98 3.74
C LEU A 294 -35.95 -2.81 2.53
N SER A 295 -35.88 -2.18 1.35
CA SER A 295 -35.19 -2.81 0.22
C SER A 295 -33.66 -2.82 0.42
N ASN A 296 -33.00 -3.76 -0.28
CA ASN A 296 -31.54 -3.79 -0.40
C ASN A 296 -30.95 -2.48 -0.96
N ARG A 297 -31.71 -1.73 -1.79
CA ARG A 297 -31.31 -0.42 -2.32
C ARG A 297 -31.44 0.66 -1.24
N GLY A 298 -32.52 0.62 -0.47
CA GLY A 298 -32.82 1.59 0.58
C GLY A 298 -31.82 1.52 1.74
N ILE A 299 -31.58 0.33 2.30
CA ILE A 299 -30.54 0.15 3.32
C ILE A 299 -29.16 0.57 2.78
N ALA A 300 -28.89 0.32 1.50
CA ALA A 300 -27.61 0.66 0.91
C ALA A 300 -27.38 2.17 0.73
N LYS A 301 -28.42 2.94 0.41
CA LYS A 301 -28.37 4.41 0.37
C LYS A 301 -28.21 4.99 1.77
N ILE A 302 -29.12 4.65 2.70
CA ILE A 302 -29.19 5.31 4.02
C ILE A 302 -27.97 5.04 4.90
N THR A 303 -27.34 3.86 4.79
CA THR A 303 -26.09 3.53 5.49
C THR A 303 -24.84 4.16 4.87
N SER A 304 -24.96 4.75 3.67
CA SER A 304 -23.87 5.44 2.96
C SER A 304 -24.03 6.97 3.08
N SER A 305 -23.45 7.73 2.13
CA SER A 305 -23.69 9.17 2.01
C SER A 305 -24.96 9.40 1.20
N PHE A 306 -25.99 9.98 1.80
CA PHE A 306 -27.26 10.31 1.15
C PHE A 306 -27.38 11.83 1.05
N MET A 307 -27.11 12.37 -0.13
CA MET A 307 -26.96 13.81 -0.37
C MET A 307 -28.25 14.41 -0.94
N LEU A 308 -28.85 15.35 -0.22
CA LEU A 308 -29.95 16.20 -0.70
C LEU A 308 -29.46 17.60 -1.06
N ILE A 309 -30.15 18.23 -2.02
CA ILE A 309 -29.94 19.62 -2.43
C ILE A 309 -31.11 20.48 -1.91
N THR A 310 -30.79 21.43 -1.03
CA THR A 310 -31.68 22.49 -0.49
C THR A 310 -32.08 23.46 -1.60
N SER A 311 -33.16 24.25 -1.43
CA SER A 311 -33.51 25.33 -2.37
C SER A 311 -32.33 26.29 -2.65
N ASP A 312 -31.51 26.58 -1.62
CA ASP A 312 -30.25 27.34 -1.66
C ASP A 312 -29.12 26.73 -2.54
N ASN A 313 -29.39 25.63 -3.26
CA ASN A 313 -28.40 24.82 -3.99
C ASN A 313 -27.27 24.24 -3.10
N GLN A 314 -27.44 24.29 -1.78
CA GLN A 314 -26.52 23.72 -0.80
C GLN A 314 -26.72 22.20 -0.68
N LYS A 315 -25.62 21.47 -0.47
CA LYS A 315 -25.63 20.01 -0.36
C LYS A 315 -25.56 19.58 1.10
N HIS A 316 -26.46 18.71 1.53
CA HIS A 316 -26.49 18.17 2.89
C HIS A 316 -26.53 16.64 2.86
N ASN A 317 -25.62 16.02 3.62
CA ASN A 317 -25.63 14.58 3.86
C ASN A 317 -26.59 14.26 5.01
N LEU A 318 -27.63 13.47 4.71
CA LEU A 318 -28.59 12.91 5.68
C LEU A 318 -28.46 11.38 5.80
N GLY A 319 -27.42 10.79 5.19
CA GLY A 319 -27.09 9.38 5.33
C GLY A 319 -26.26 9.13 6.59
N LEU A 320 -26.48 7.99 7.23
CA LEU A 320 -25.77 7.58 8.44
C LEU A 320 -24.26 7.40 8.23
N SER A 321 -23.79 7.34 6.97
CA SER A 321 -22.36 7.38 6.63
C SER A 321 -21.53 6.30 7.32
N MET A 322 -22.13 5.13 7.50
CA MET A 322 -21.56 3.96 8.18
C MET A 322 -20.72 3.11 7.23
N LYS A 323 -20.88 3.27 5.90
CA LYS A 323 -20.09 2.59 4.87
C LYS A 323 -19.65 3.53 3.76
N PHE A 324 -18.44 3.34 3.24
CA PHE A 324 -17.90 4.11 2.14
C PHE A 324 -17.21 3.20 1.11
N GLU A 325 -17.99 2.57 0.23
CA GLU A 325 -17.46 1.65 -0.80
C GLU A 325 -16.37 2.31 -1.67
N ALA A 326 -16.66 3.50 -2.23
CA ALA A 326 -15.72 4.22 -3.10
C ALA A 326 -14.43 4.72 -2.41
N LYS A 327 -14.42 4.80 -1.08
CA LYS A 327 -13.23 5.16 -0.28
C LYS A 327 -12.61 3.96 0.45
N SER A 328 -13.23 2.78 0.34
CA SER A 328 -12.90 1.60 1.12
C SER A 328 -12.81 1.84 2.65
N LEU A 329 -13.80 2.53 3.24
CA LEU A 329 -13.89 2.77 4.69
C LEU A 329 -15.14 2.10 5.32
N LYS A 330 -14.98 1.60 6.55
CA LYS A 330 -16.02 1.06 7.46
C LYS A 330 -16.10 1.91 8.73
N VAL A 331 -17.16 1.76 9.52
CA VAL A 331 -17.26 2.40 10.85
C VAL A 331 -17.23 1.31 11.92
N VAL A 332 -16.22 1.38 12.81
CA VAL A 332 -15.97 0.35 13.83
C VAL A 332 -17.18 0.20 14.77
N GLY A 333 -17.54 -1.04 15.10
CA GLY A 333 -18.71 -1.36 15.94
C GLY A 333 -20.07 -1.21 15.25
N TYR A 334 -20.13 -0.67 14.02
CA TYR A 334 -21.37 -0.39 13.28
C TYR A 334 -21.46 -1.14 11.95
N SER A 335 -20.37 -1.16 11.18
CA SER A 335 -20.32 -1.85 9.89
C SER A 335 -19.02 -2.64 9.71
N ARG A 336 -19.12 -3.75 8.98
CA ARG A 336 -17.97 -4.48 8.45
C ARG A 336 -18.28 -4.99 7.04
N LYS A 337 -17.26 -5.48 6.34
CA LYS A 337 -17.41 -6.10 5.02
C LYS A 337 -16.74 -7.45 5.05
N ASP A 338 -17.52 -8.49 4.78
CA ASP A 338 -17.02 -9.85 4.63
C ASP A 338 -17.06 -10.22 3.14
N GLY A 339 -15.86 -10.32 2.55
CA GLY A 339 -15.66 -10.49 1.11
C GLY A 339 -16.47 -9.50 0.26
N ARG A 340 -17.58 -10.00 -0.29
CA ARG A 340 -18.48 -9.29 -1.21
C ARG A 340 -19.61 -8.53 -0.51
N HIS A 341 -19.96 -8.87 0.72
CA HIS A 341 -21.16 -8.37 1.40
C HIS A 341 -20.82 -7.41 2.54
N TRP A 342 -21.63 -6.36 2.67
CA TRP A 342 -21.62 -5.49 3.84
C TRP A 342 -22.46 -6.15 4.95
N GLU A 343 -22.01 -6.02 6.18
CA GLU A 343 -22.70 -6.51 7.36
C GLU A 343 -22.79 -5.39 8.40
N PHE A 344 -23.90 -5.36 9.14
CA PHE A 344 -24.22 -4.33 10.12
C PHE A 344 -24.40 -4.95 11.49
N SER A 345 -23.92 -4.28 12.53
CA SER A 345 -24.12 -4.72 13.90
C SER A 345 -25.56 -4.46 14.38
N GLU A 346 -25.97 -5.12 15.45
CA GLU A 346 -27.25 -4.83 16.11
C GLU A 346 -27.37 -3.35 16.55
N LYS A 347 -26.28 -2.73 17.03
CA LYS A 347 -26.22 -1.28 17.32
C LYS A 347 -26.57 -0.44 16.08
N ALA A 348 -26.09 -0.84 14.90
CA ALA A 348 -26.42 -0.19 13.64
C ALA A 348 -27.90 -0.38 13.25
N ILE A 349 -28.43 -1.59 13.41
CA ILE A 349 -29.85 -1.89 13.13
C ILE A 349 -30.76 -1.06 14.05
N GLN A 350 -30.44 -0.97 15.35
CA GLN A 350 -31.22 -0.17 16.29
C GLN A 350 -31.18 1.33 15.94
N LEU A 351 -30.01 1.87 15.56
CA LEU A 351 -29.91 3.25 15.10
C LEU A 351 -30.74 3.51 13.83
N ILE A 352 -30.83 2.55 12.91
CA ILE A 352 -31.70 2.67 11.73
C ILE A 352 -33.17 2.61 12.14
N LYS A 353 -33.57 1.76 13.09
CA LYS A 353 -34.95 1.74 13.64
C LYS A 353 -35.33 3.08 14.28
N ASP A 354 -34.46 3.63 15.12
CA ASP A 354 -34.62 4.96 15.72
C ASP A 354 -34.80 6.05 14.64
N TYR A 355 -34.02 5.97 13.55
CA TYR A 355 -34.11 6.93 12.43
C TYR A 355 -35.41 6.77 11.64
N MET A 356 -35.84 5.53 11.38
CA MET A 356 -37.12 5.23 10.72
C MET A 356 -38.33 5.71 11.52
N ALA A 357 -38.29 5.57 12.85
CA ALA A 357 -39.35 6.05 13.73
C ALA A 357 -39.43 7.59 13.78
N ALA A 358 -38.28 8.28 13.74
CA ALA A 358 -38.24 9.75 13.79
C ALA A 358 -38.58 10.43 12.45
N PHE A 359 -38.14 9.87 11.32
CA PHE A 359 -38.26 10.49 10.00
C PHE A 359 -38.67 9.49 8.90
N PRO A 360 -39.87 8.89 8.97
CA PRO A 360 -40.32 7.85 8.03
C PRO A 360 -40.39 8.32 6.57
N ASP A 361 -40.57 9.63 6.34
CA ASP A 361 -40.76 10.22 5.01
C ASP A 361 -39.54 10.02 4.10
N ILE A 362 -38.32 10.12 4.66
CA ILE A 362 -37.07 9.87 3.94
C ILE A 362 -37.04 8.42 3.41
N PHE A 363 -37.47 7.46 4.22
CA PHE A 363 -37.39 6.04 3.92
C PHE A 363 -38.33 5.64 2.78
N ARG A 364 -39.49 6.30 2.63
CA ARG A 364 -40.41 6.08 1.48
C ARG A 364 -39.77 6.44 0.14
N CYS A 365 -38.89 7.44 0.09
CA CYS A 365 -38.26 7.93 -1.13
C CYS A 365 -36.95 7.20 -1.52
N LEU A 366 -36.46 6.28 -0.68
CA LEU A 366 -35.20 5.58 -0.91
C LEU A 366 -35.25 4.63 -2.12
N ASP A 367 -36.40 4.03 -2.40
CA ASP A 367 -36.54 3.03 -3.46
C ASP A 367 -36.88 3.64 -4.82
N SER A 368 -37.72 4.68 -4.84
CA SER A 368 -38.21 5.35 -6.05
C SER A 368 -37.17 6.17 -6.82
N SER A 369 -35.99 6.40 -6.24
CA SER A 369 -35.02 7.38 -6.74
C SER A 369 -33.87 6.77 -7.56
N ASP A 370 -33.90 6.98 -8.89
CA ASP A 370 -32.84 6.56 -9.82
C ASP A 370 -31.75 7.63 -10.04
N ASN A 371 -32.01 8.88 -9.63
CA ASN A 371 -31.06 9.99 -9.75
C ASN A 371 -30.05 10.06 -8.58
N ALA A 372 -28.81 10.42 -8.89
CA ALA A 372 -27.70 10.49 -7.94
C ALA A 372 -27.69 11.74 -7.03
N MET A 373 -28.55 12.73 -7.28
CA MET A 373 -28.79 13.89 -6.41
C MET A 373 -30.29 14.22 -6.43
N LEU A 374 -30.90 14.25 -5.25
CA LEU A 374 -32.32 14.57 -5.07
C LEU A 374 -32.45 15.99 -4.50
N ARG A 375 -33.51 16.72 -4.87
CA ARG A 375 -33.85 17.99 -4.22
C ARG A 375 -34.67 17.73 -2.96
N ALA A 376 -34.53 18.57 -1.95
CA ALA A 376 -35.28 18.44 -0.70
C ALA A 376 -36.80 18.45 -0.93
N ALA A 377 -37.28 19.27 -1.87
CA ALA A 377 -38.69 19.37 -2.26
C ALA A 377 -39.25 18.12 -2.98
N ASP A 378 -38.39 17.26 -3.56
CA ASP A 378 -38.82 16.02 -4.24
C ASP A 378 -38.92 14.83 -3.26
N VAL A 379 -38.44 15.01 -2.03
CA VAL A 379 -38.25 13.94 -1.01
C VAL A 379 -39.07 14.20 0.25
N LEU A 380 -39.31 15.47 0.59
CA LEU A 380 -40.01 15.88 1.79
C LEU A 380 -41.32 16.56 1.39
N PRO A 381 -42.50 16.01 1.73
CA PRO A 381 -43.80 16.56 1.34
C PRO A 381 -44.22 17.80 2.15
N ASP A 382 -43.40 18.24 3.10
CA ASP A 382 -43.67 19.36 4.01
C ASP A 382 -43.59 20.72 3.31
N ALA A 383 -44.39 21.68 3.78
CA ALA A 383 -44.43 23.06 3.26
C ALA A 383 -43.12 23.85 3.42
N ASN A 384 -42.14 23.34 4.17
CA ASN A 384 -40.79 23.90 4.26
C ASN A 384 -39.74 22.77 4.32
N PRO A 385 -39.32 22.21 3.17
CA PRO A 385 -38.41 21.07 3.13
C PRO A 385 -37.03 21.41 3.71
N ASP A 386 -36.58 22.65 3.58
CA ASP A 386 -35.25 23.08 4.03
C ASP A 386 -35.14 23.19 5.56
N ALA A 387 -36.25 23.49 6.26
CA ALA A 387 -36.33 23.43 7.71
C ALA A 387 -36.23 21.98 8.21
N ARG A 388 -36.96 21.05 7.57
CA ARG A 388 -36.96 19.63 7.89
C ARG A 388 -35.58 18.99 7.69
N VAL A 389 -34.86 19.37 6.63
CA VAL A 389 -33.43 18.98 6.41
C VAL A 389 -32.52 19.45 7.56
N LYS A 390 -32.75 20.64 8.13
CA LYS A 390 -31.99 21.16 9.30
C LYS A 390 -32.33 20.43 10.59
N GLU A 391 -33.59 20.02 10.76
CA GLU A 391 -34.05 19.19 11.90
C GLU A 391 -33.39 17.81 11.87
N ILE A 392 -33.49 17.09 10.75
CA ILE A 392 -32.85 15.77 10.55
C ILE A 392 -31.34 15.86 10.81
N ARG A 393 -30.68 16.89 10.27
CA ARG A 393 -29.24 17.13 10.50
C ARG A 393 -28.91 17.37 11.99
N SER A 394 -29.79 18.03 12.73
CA SER A 394 -29.64 18.26 14.17
C SER A 394 -29.84 16.96 14.96
N TRP A 395 -30.84 16.15 14.60
CA TRP A 395 -31.05 14.83 15.19
C TRP A 395 -29.86 13.88 14.95
N LEU A 396 -29.34 13.83 13.72
CA LEU A 396 -28.15 13.04 13.37
C LEU A 396 -26.90 13.51 14.15
N LYS A 397 -26.76 14.81 14.42
CA LYS A 397 -25.70 15.34 15.30
C LYS A 397 -25.91 14.87 16.75
N ASN A 398 -27.13 14.99 17.28
CA ASN A 398 -27.44 14.61 18.67
C ASN A 398 -27.33 13.10 18.92
N LYS A 399 -27.54 12.26 17.89
CA LYS A 399 -27.33 10.80 17.92
C LYS A 399 -25.86 10.38 17.70
N GLY A 400 -24.91 11.31 17.62
CA GLY A 400 -23.48 11.02 17.50
C GLY A 400 -23.02 10.50 16.12
N VAL A 401 -23.86 10.59 15.07
CA VAL A 401 -23.55 10.05 13.73
C VAL A 401 -22.35 10.77 13.07
N ARG A 402 -22.03 11.99 13.54
CA ARG A 402 -20.87 12.76 13.09
C ARG A 402 -19.56 12.36 13.79
N ASP A 403 -19.67 11.66 14.91
CA ASP A 403 -18.54 11.26 15.76
C ASP A 403 -18.09 9.82 15.44
N PHE A 404 -18.68 9.22 14.39
CA PHE A 404 -18.34 7.92 13.84
C PHE A 404 -16.93 7.89 13.25
N GLU A 405 -16.08 7.03 13.80
CA GLU A 405 -14.74 6.80 13.26
C GLU A 405 -14.79 5.97 11.96
N ALA A 406 -14.50 6.60 10.83
CA ALA A 406 -14.39 5.94 9.54
C ALA A 406 -12.97 5.40 9.32
N VAL A 407 -12.79 4.10 9.59
CA VAL A 407 -11.52 3.37 9.48
C VAL A 407 -11.43 2.64 8.14
N SER A 408 -10.22 2.43 7.63
CA SER A 408 -9.98 1.60 6.44
C SER A 408 -10.63 0.21 6.57
N LEU A 409 -11.26 -0.28 5.49
CA LEU A 409 -11.79 -1.65 5.41
C LEU A 409 -10.74 -2.71 5.77
N PHE A 410 -9.48 -2.41 5.42
CA PHE A 410 -8.33 -3.28 5.55
C PHE A 410 -7.64 -3.20 6.92
N CYS A 411 -8.04 -2.25 7.77
CA CYS A 411 -7.52 -2.16 9.12
C CYS A 411 -8.54 -2.74 10.09
N ASP A 412 -8.11 -3.63 10.98
CA ASP A 412 -8.95 -4.15 12.06
C ASP A 412 -8.59 -3.39 13.34
N GLN A 413 -9.60 -2.96 14.11
CA GLN A 413 -9.42 -2.05 15.24
C GLN A 413 -10.49 -2.30 16.31
N LEU A 414 -10.13 -2.11 17.57
CA LEU A 414 -11.04 -2.14 18.72
C LEU A 414 -11.86 -0.85 18.87
N SER A 415 -13.01 -0.95 19.54
CA SER A 415 -13.85 0.18 19.92
C SER A 415 -13.26 1.00 21.07
N LYS A 416 -13.59 2.30 21.13
CA LYS A 416 -13.17 3.21 22.20
C LYS A 416 -13.53 2.69 23.61
N ASP A 417 -14.72 2.10 23.76
CA ASP A 417 -15.17 1.47 25.01
C ASP A 417 -14.19 0.37 25.48
N THR A 418 -13.77 -0.51 24.56
CA THR A 418 -12.80 -1.59 24.79
C THR A 418 -11.43 -1.03 25.20
N ILE A 419 -10.99 0.04 24.54
CA ILE A 419 -9.70 0.66 24.80
C ILE A 419 -9.68 1.30 26.20
N ALA A 420 -10.76 1.94 26.61
CA ALA A 420 -10.91 2.49 27.95
C ALA A 420 -10.94 1.40 29.06
N GLU A 421 -11.46 0.20 28.77
CA GLU A 421 -11.37 -0.94 29.69
C GLU A 421 -9.94 -1.51 29.77
N ILE A 422 -9.24 -1.61 28.64
CA ILE A 422 -7.82 -2.01 28.59
C ILE A 422 -6.94 -1.04 29.40
N GLU A 423 -7.18 0.27 29.29
CA GLU A 423 -6.45 1.28 30.08
C GLU A 423 -6.70 1.14 31.59
N LYS A 424 -7.96 1.02 32.03
CA LYS A 424 -8.30 0.80 33.44
C LYS A 424 -7.64 -0.47 34.00
N LEU A 425 -7.60 -1.53 33.20
CA LEU A 425 -6.98 -2.79 33.59
C LEU A 425 -5.44 -2.68 33.65
N ALA A 426 -4.82 -1.91 32.75
CA ALA A 426 -3.40 -1.57 32.82
C ALA A 426 -3.06 -0.70 34.03
N ASP A 427 -3.92 0.25 34.40
CA ASP A 427 -3.76 1.11 35.58
C ASP A 427 -3.84 0.27 36.86
N ASN A 428 -4.88 -0.56 37.00
CA ASN A 428 -5.01 -1.48 38.12
C ASN A 428 -3.77 -2.37 38.29
N PHE A 429 -3.19 -2.91 37.21
CA PHE A 429 -1.95 -3.69 37.33
C PHE A 429 -0.70 -2.84 37.60
N THR A 430 -0.65 -1.60 37.12
CA THR A 430 0.48 -0.70 37.37
C THR A 430 0.51 -0.24 38.83
N GLU A 431 -0.64 0.08 39.42
CA GLU A 431 -0.78 0.44 40.84
C GLU A 431 -0.43 -0.73 41.77
N ASN A 432 -0.81 -1.96 41.40
CA ASN A 432 -0.51 -3.16 42.19
C ASN A 432 0.95 -3.67 42.04
N LYS A 433 1.76 -3.10 41.15
CA LYS A 433 3.15 -3.53 40.92
C LYS A 433 4.14 -2.80 41.83
N SER A 434 4.61 -3.50 42.87
CA SER A 434 5.74 -3.03 43.68
C SER A 434 7.09 -3.46 43.09
N SER A 435 8.12 -2.61 43.22
CA SER A 435 9.50 -2.95 42.85
C SER A 435 10.07 -4.14 43.64
N THR A 436 9.52 -4.42 44.83
CA THR A 436 9.85 -5.56 45.68
C THR A 436 9.34 -6.91 45.14
N ALA A 437 8.40 -6.92 44.19
CA ALA A 437 7.89 -8.15 43.56
C ALA A 437 8.78 -8.70 42.42
N ILE A 438 9.79 -7.95 41.99
CA ILE A 438 10.70 -8.34 40.91
C ILE A 438 11.59 -9.49 41.37
N LYS A 439 11.43 -10.68 40.77
CA LYS A 439 12.34 -11.80 40.99
C LYS A 439 13.50 -11.73 40.01
N LYS A 440 14.73 -11.88 40.53
CA LYS A 440 15.96 -12.03 39.75
C LYS A 440 16.35 -13.50 39.70
N ALA A 441 16.64 -14.02 38.51
CA ALA A 441 17.11 -15.39 38.31
C ALA A 441 18.33 -15.40 37.39
N ILE A 442 19.36 -16.16 37.76
CA ILE A 442 20.55 -16.37 36.90
C ILE A 442 20.37 -17.69 36.18
N VAL A 443 20.38 -17.65 34.85
CA VAL A 443 20.25 -18.82 33.98
C VAL A 443 21.53 -18.96 33.16
N LYS A 444 22.12 -20.16 33.15
CA LYS A 444 23.40 -20.48 32.49
C LYS A 444 23.17 -21.45 31.33
N GLY A 445 24.09 -21.49 30.37
CA GLY A 445 24.05 -22.45 29.26
C GLY A 445 23.09 -22.08 28.13
N ILE A 446 22.77 -20.79 27.97
CA ILE A 446 21.77 -20.31 27.01
C ILE A 446 22.40 -20.18 25.60
N PRO A 447 21.81 -20.78 24.55
CA PRO A 447 22.33 -20.65 23.18
C PRO A 447 22.03 -19.28 22.58
N ARG A 448 22.82 -18.88 21.56
CA ARG A 448 22.66 -17.63 20.76
C ARG A 448 21.21 -17.39 20.29
N GLN A 449 20.52 -18.46 19.92
CA GLN A 449 19.12 -18.43 19.46
C GLN A 449 18.14 -18.04 20.58
N ALA A 450 18.38 -18.38 21.85
CA ALA A 450 17.44 -18.11 22.93
C ALA A 450 17.50 -16.67 23.50
N VAL A 451 18.28 -15.78 22.88
CA VAL A 451 18.39 -14.35 23.25
C VAL A 451 18.12 -13.43 22.06
N LEU A 452 17.65 -12.22 22.35
CA LEU A 452 17.34 -11.18 21.38
C LEU A 452 17.93 -9.83 21.82
N LYS A 453 18.90 -9.32 21.06
CA LYS A 453 19.41 -7.95 21.23
C LYS A 453 18.41 -6.96 20.61
N PRO A 454 18.15 -5.78 21.22
CA PRO A 454 17.30 -4.74 20.66
C PRO A 454 17.59 -4.43 19.17
N ALA A 455 18.87 -4.19 18.84
CA ALA A 455 19.35 -3.96 17.48
C ALA A 455 19.07 -5.11 16.48
N HIS A 456 18.75 -6.32 16.94
CA HIS A 456 18.43 -7.46 16.07
C HIS A 456 16.93 -7.57 15.73
N ALA A 457 16.07 -6.76 16.36
CA ALA A 457 14.61 -6.83 16.21
C ALA A 457 14.16 -6.71 14.75
N ILE A 458 14.72 -5.73 14.02
CA ILE A 458 14.44 -5.42 12.61
C ILE A 458 14.63 -6.64 11.69
N TYR A 459 15.63 -7.48 11.98
CA TYR A 459 15.94 -8.67 11.19
C TYR A 459 15.18 -9.91 11.68
N ARG A 460 15.11 -10.09 13.01
CA ARG A 460 14.65 -11.34 13.62
C ARG A 460 13.13 -11.41 13.82
N LEU A 461 12.46 -10.29 14.04
CA LEU A 461 11.01 -10.26 14.29
C LEU A 461 10.18 -10.10 12.99
N GLN A 462 10.79 -10.25 11.82
CA GLN A 462 10.09 -10.21 10.54
C GLN A 462 9.10 -11.37 10.39
N GLY A 463 7.91 -11.08 9.86
CA GLY A 463 6.87 -12.08 9.59
C GLY A 463 6.10 -12.56 10.83
N GLN A 464 6.35 -11.98 12.00
CA GLN A 464 5.57 -12.23 13.21
C GLN A 464 4.09 -11.87 13.01
N ARG A 465 3.20 -12.73 13.49
CA ARG A 465 1.75 -12.56 13.45
C ARG A 465 1.27 -11.80 14.69
N PHE A 466 0.26 -10.98 14.50
CA PHE A 466 -0.40 -10.21 15.56
C PHE A 466 -1.92 -10.24 15.35
N ALA A 467 -2.66 -10.33 16.45
CA ALA A 467 -4.11 -10.16 16.50
C ALA A 467 -4.48 -8.98 17.41
N LEU A 468 -5.74 -8.51 17.31
CA LEU A 468 -6.25 -7.53 18.26
C LEU A 468 -6.33 -8.12 19.68
N GLY A 469 -5.96 -7.32 20.68
CA GLY A 469 -5.85 -7.78 22.06
C GLY A 469 -4.60 -8.62 22.36
N ASP A 470 -3.73 -8.88 21.38
CA ASP A 470 -2.42 -9.45 21.69
C ASP A 470 -1.57 -8.48 22.51
N ARG A 471 -0.87 -9.06 23.48
CA ARG A 471 0.06 -8.35 24.34
C ARG A 471 1.43 -8.25 23.68
N VAL A 472 2.03 -7.07 23.69
CA VAL A 472 3.33 -6.81 23.08
C VAL A 472 4.29 -6.12 24.04
N THR A 473 5.60 -6.27 23.80
CA THR A 473 6.63 -5.44 24.41
C THR A 473 7.51 -4.77 23.35
N MET A 474 7.91 -3.53 23.59
CA MET A 474 8.84 -2.79 22.74
C MET A 474 10.24 -3.38 22.90
N VAL A 475 10.80 -3.92 21.82
CA VAL A 475 12.14 -4.52 21.79
C VAL A 475 13.15 -3.59 21.14
N GLN A 476 12.72 -2.73 20.22
CA GLN A 476 13.60 -1.78 19.56
C GLN A 476 14.09 -0.71 20.54
N ASP A 477 15.39 -0.40 20.50
CA ASP A 477 16.07 0.62 21.31
C ASP A 477 16.05 2.02 20.67
N THR A 478 15.56 2.11 19.44
CA THR A 478 15.46 3.33 18.63
C THR A 478 13.99 3.67 18.36
N GLY A 479 13.60 4.92 18.62
CA GLY A 479 12.23 5.41 18.46
C GLY A 479 11.77 6.25 19.64
N GLY A 480 10.48 6.60 19.66
CA GLY A 480 9.87 7.40 20.74
C GLY A 480 9.31 6.58 21.91
N VAL A 481 9.20 5.26 21.78
CA VAL A 481 8.65 4.38 22.83
C VAL A 481 9.79 3.84 23.71
N PRO A 482 9.68 3.86 25.05
CA PRO A 482 10.69 3.29 25.93
C PRO A 482 10.94 1.79 25.71
N LEU A 483 12.21 1.38 25.77
CA LEU A 483 12.62 -0.02 25.70
C LEU A 483 11.95 -0.85 26.80
N SER A 484 11.47 -2.05 26.46
CA SER A 484 10.74 -2.96 27.36
C SER A 484 9.41 -2.41 27.91
N ALA A 485 8.89 -1.29 27.39
CA ALA A 485 7.50 -0.91 27.61
C ALA A 485 6.57 -2.07 27.17
N LYS A 486 5.48 -2.28 27.90
CA LYS A 486 4.45 -3.27 27.57
C LYS A 486 3.18 -2.55 27.12
N GLY A 487 2.48 -3.15 26.19
CA GLY A 487 1.26 -2.59 25.61
C GLY A 487 0.38 -3.66 24.98
N THR A 488 -0.80 -3.24 24.54
CA THR A 488 -1.82 -4.11 23.95
C THR A 488 -2.17 -3.61 22.55
N VAL A 489 -2.23 -4.52 21.58
CA VAL A 489 -2.53 -4.19 20.18
C VAL A 489 -4.01 -3.85 20.04
N ILE A 490 -4.31 -2.59 19.71
CA ILE A 490 -5.68 -2.09 19.53
C ILE A 490 -6.06 -1.89 18.06
N GLY A 491 -5.08 -1.86 17.15
CA GLY A 491 -5.29 -1.69 15.71
C GLY A 491 -4.21 -2.39 14.88
N LEU A 492 -4.59 -2.91 13.72
CA LEU A 492 -3.71 -3.57 12.77
C LEU A 492 -3.87 -2.93 11.39
N ASN A 493 -2.79 -2.30 10.90
CA ASN A 493 -2.69 -1.70 9.58
C ASN A 493 -1.85 -2.60 8.63
N SER A 494 -1.75 -2.27 7.34
CA SER A 494 -1.04 -3.13 6.38
C SER A 494 0.50 -3.16 6.52
N LYS A 495 1.09 -2.27 7.33
CA LYS A 495 2.54 -2.19 7.60
C LYS A 495 2.92 -1.88 9.06
N SER A 496 1.95 -1.49 9.88
CA SER A 496 2.14 -1.07 11.27
C SER A 496 0.98 -1.58 12.13
N MET A 497 1.15 -1.51 13.44
CA MET A 497 0.10 -1.75 14.43
C MET A 497 -0.07 -0.50 15.30
N ASP A 498 -1.27 -0.32 15.83
CA ASP A 498 -1.56 0.72 16.82
C ASP A 498 -1.62 0.04 18.20
N VAL A 499 -0.79 0.53 19.12
CA VAL A 499 -0.59 -0.03 20.47
C VAL A 499 -0.92 1.01 21.52
N VAL A 500 -1.67 0.59 22.54
CA VAL A 500 -1.81 1.35 23.79
C VAL A 500 -0.85 0.77 24.81
N TRP A 501 0.05 1.61 25.32
CA TRP A 501 1.07 1.27 26.29
C TRP A 501 0.54 1.41 27.71
N ASP A 502 0.99 0.56 28.63
CA ASP A 502 0.55 0.58 30.03
C ASP A 502 0.85 1.92 30.70
N SER A 503 2.08 2.41 30.51
CA SER A 503 2.58 3.64 31.11
C SER A 503 2.61 4.78 30.08
N PRO A 504 2.21 6.00 30.47
CA PRO A 504 2.35 7.17 29.60
C PRO A 504 3.82 7.54 29.37
N PHE A 505 4.14 8.06 28.18
CA PHE A 505 5.48 8.46 27.78
C PHE A 505 5.45 9.67 26.83
N MET A 506 6.52 10.49 26.84
CA MET A 506 6.53 11.83 26.22
C MET A 506 6.15 11.89 24.73
N SER A 507 6.50 10.86 23.95
CA SER A 507 6.18 10.77 22.52
C SER A 507 4.84 10.07 22.22
N GLY A 508 4.06 9.72 23.24
CA GLY A 508 2.77 9.08 23.09
C GLY A 508 1.69 10.06 22.62
N THR A 509 0.73 9.52 21.88
CA THR A 509 -0.40 10.25 21.28
C THR A 509 -1.72 9.71 21.83
N THR A 510 -2.85 10.33 21.48
CA THR A 510 -4.20 9.77 21.77
C THR A 510 -4.71 8.82 20.66
N LEU A 511 -3.90 8.56 19.62
CA LEU A 511 -4.28 7.83 18.40
C LEU A 511 -5.57 8.33 17.73
N GLY A 512 -5.87 9.64 17.88
CA GLY A 512 -7.12 10.24 17.40
C GLY A 512 -8.26 10.18 18.42
N ASP A 513 -7.96 10.53 19.68
CA ASP A 513 -8.91 10.50 20.81
C ASP A 513 -9.50 9.09 21.10
N LYS A 514 -8.70 8.06 20.88
CA LYS A 514 -9.03 6.65 21.19
C LYS A 514 -8.57 6.23 22.58
N CYS A 515 -7.41 6.73 22.97
CA CYS A 515 -6.74 6.43 24.23
C CYS A 515 -6.35 7.71 24.97
N SER A 516 -6.06 7.59 26.27
CA SER A 516 -5.57 8.71 27.06
C SER A 516 -4.27 9.31 26.51
N GLN A 517 -4.05 10.59 26.82
CA GLN A 517 -2.88 11.33 26.35
C GLN A 517 -1.58 10.62 26.78
N TYR A 518 -0.58 10.63 25.90
CA TYR A 518 0.73 10.01 26.12
C TYR A 518 0.75 8.47 26.17
N ARG A 519 -0.35 7.75 25.87
CA ARG A 519 -0.37 6.26 25.88
C ARG A 519 -0.38 5.55 24.53
N GLY A 520 -0.81 6.19 23.44
CA GLY A 520 -0.97 5.53 22.15
C GLY A 520 0.20 5.75 21.19
N SER A 521 0.62 4.71 20.45
CA SER A 521 1.61 4.82 19.38
C SER A 521 1.35 3.88 18.21
N THR A 522 1.65 4.33 17.00
CA THR A 522 1.71 3.50 15.79
C THR A 522 3.14 3.02 15.59
N VAL A 523 3.36 1.70 15.58
CA VAL A 523 4.69 1.08 15.55
C VAL A 523 4.78 0.00 14.46
N GLU A 524 5.99 -0.28 13.96
CA GLU A 524 6.21 -1.32 12.96
C GLU A 524 6.18 -2.73 13.54
N PHE A 525 5.75 -3.72 12.75
CA PHE A 525 5.65 -5.12 13.17
C PHE A 525 6.95 -5.73 13.71
N CYS A 526 8.12 -5.26 13.26
CA CYS A 526 9.42 -5.75 13.71
C CYS A 526 9.97 -5.04 14.96
N SER A 527 9.33 -3.96 15.43
CA SER A 527 9.76 -3.23 16.64
C SER A 527 9.36 -3.92 17.95
N CYS A 528 8.31 -4.75 17.89
CA CYS A 528 7.62 -5.32 19.03
C CYS A 528 7.64 -6.85 19.03
N LEU A 529 7.57 -7.43 20.23
CA LEU A 529 7.50 -8.88 20.46
C LEU A 529 6.15 -9.25 21.08
N ASN A 530 5.39 -10.12 20.40
CA ASN A 530 4.10 -10.66 20.82
C ASN A 530 4.29 -11.68 21.94
N LEU A 531 3.84 -11.30 23.14
CA LEU A 531 3.85 -12.10 24.37
C LEU A 531 2.64 -13.04 24.48
N SER A 532 1.60 -12.85 23.65
CA SER A 532 0.35 -13.62 23.66
C SER A 532 0.31 -14.78 22.66
N ASP A 533 1.00 -14.67 21.51
CA ASP A 533 1.30 -15.77 20.57
C ASP A 533 2.83 -15.88 20.40
N PRO A 534 3.53 -16.58 21.31
CA PRO A 534 4.99 -16.57 21.35
C PRO A 534 5.58 -17.43 20.24
N GLN A 535 5.95 -16.77 19.13
CA GLN A 535 6.40 -17.41 17.88
C GLN A 535 7.90 -17.69 17.78
N PHE A 536 8.72 -17.12 18.67
CA PHE A 536 10.19 -17.24 18.63
C PHE A 536 10.76 -18.04 19.81
N VAL A 537 9.94 -18.87 20.46
CA VAL A 537 10.36 -19.67 21.63
C VAL A 537 11.47 -20.63 21.23
N THR A 538 12.58 -20.61 21.97
CA THR A 538 13.71 -21.52 21.78
C THR A 538 13.85 -22.41 23.02
N SER A 539 14.05 -23.73 22.82
CA SER A 539 14.34 -24.63 23.95
C SER A 539 15.68 -24.28 24.57
N THR A 540 15.71 -24.19 25.90
CA THR A 540 16.95 -23.94 26.67
C THR A 540 17.67 -25.21 27.10
N ASN A 541 17.14 -26.39 26.77
CA ASN A 541 17.76 -27.67 27.10
C ASN A 541 18.85 -28.03 26.06
N PRO A 542 20.15 -28.14 26.43
CA PRO A 542 21.21 -28.47 25.49
C PRO A 542 21.04 -29.83 24.78
N LYS A 543 20.32 -30.78 25.42
CA LYS A 543 20.03 -32.11 24.88
C LYS A 543 18.78 -32.17 23.99
N GLU A 544 17.95 -31.12 24.00
CA GLU A 544 16.71 -31.03 23.23
C GLU A 544 16.73 -29.86 22.25
N GLN A 545 17.94 -29.51 21.77
CA GLN A 545 18.14 -28.67 20.60
C GLN A 545 17.68 -29.40 19.33
N LYS A 546 16.37 -29.67 19.24
CA LYS A 546 15.74 -29.79 17.92
C LYS A 546 16.04 -28.49 17.19
N PRO A 547 16.43 -28.52 15.89
CA PRO A 547 16.44 -27.29 15.11
C PRO A 547 15.07 -26.64 15.29
N PRO A 548 15.00 -25.33 15.59
CA PRO A 548 13.71 -24.68 15.77
C PRO A 548 12.88 -24.99 14.53
N LEU A 549 11.63 -25.46 14.74
CA LEU A 549 10.69 -25.63 13.64
C LEU A 549 10.73 -24.31 12.87
N PRO A 550 11.10 -24.31 11.57
CA PRO A 550 11.29 -23.07 10.84
C PRO A 550 10.01 -22.27 10.98
N VAL A 551 10.09 -21.12 11.66
CA VAL A 551 8.94 -20.22 11.88
C VAL A 551 8.35 -20.03 10.50
N ASN A 552 7.10 -20.45 10.32
CA ASN A 552 6.65 -20.99 9.04
C ASN A 552 6.46 -19.87 8.00
N HIS A 553 7.57 -19.37 7.44
CA HIS A 553 7.64 -18.33 6.43
C HIS A 553 6.87 -18.72 5.15
N ALA A 554 6.47 -19.99 5.02
CA ALA A 554 5.53 -20.51 4.03
C ALA A 554 4.20 -19.72 3.96
N ALA A 555 3.79 -19.06 5.05
CA ALA A 555 2.74 -18.06 5.03
C ALA A 555 3.25 -16.78 5.72
N PRO A 556 3.77 -15.78 4.97
CA PRO A 556 4.05 -14.48 5.57
C PRO A 556 2.77 -13.94 6.19
N PHE A 557 2.86 -13.30 7.35
CA PHE A 557 1.75 -12.53 7.90
C PHE A 557 1.33 -11.50 6.85
N LYS A 558 0.18 -11.76 6.20
CA LYS A 558 -0.45 -10.89 5.21
C LYS A 558 -1.55 -10.11 5.93
N PRO A 559 -1.24 -8.99 6.63
CA PRO A 559 -2.29 -8.08 7.05
C PRO A 559 -3.08 -7.67 5.81
N ARG A 560 -4.38 -7.37 5.97
CA ARG A 560 -5.24 -7.12 4.81
C ARG A 560 -4.65 -5.95 3.99
N TYR A 561 -4.39 -6.19 2.72
CA TYR A 561 -3.84 -5.19 1.80
C TYR A 561 -4.97 -4.58 0.95
N GLY A 562 -5.09 -3.26 0.97
CA GLY A 562 -5.82 -2.46 -0.02
C GLY A 562 -4.85 -1.85 -1.03
N PRO A 563 -5.28 -1.54 -2.28
CA PRO A 563 -6.63 -1.11 -2.62
C PRO A 563 -7.41 -2.03 -3.59
N TYR A 564 -6.87 -3.20 -3.95
CA TYR A 564 -7.53 -4.14 -4.87
C TYR A 564 -7.52 -5.57 -4.32
N PRO A 565 -8.63 -6.08 -3.75
CA PRO A 565 -8.89 -7.50 -3.80
C PRO A 565 -9.35 -7.82 -5.23
N GLN A 566 -8.46 -8.38 -6.06
CA GLN A 566 -8.91 -9.04 -7.29
C GLN A 566 -9.61 -10.35 -6.89
N VAL A 567 -10.84 -10.23 -6.38
CA VAL A 567 -11.77 -11.35 -6.24
C VAL A 567 -12.17 -11.74 -7.65
N GLN A 568 -11.30 -12.50 -8.32
CA GLN A 568 -11.70 -13.22 -9.52
C GLN A 568 -12.87 -14.13 -9.09
N PRO A 569 -14.04 -14.04 -9.74
CA PRO A 569 -15.12 -14.97 -9.44
C PRO A 569 -14.61 -16.38 -9.71
N ALA A 570 -14.96 -17.33 -8.82
CA ALA A 570 -14.69 -18.74 -9.09
C ALA A 570 -15.29 -19.13 -10.46
N PRO A 571 -14.65 -20.04 -11.21
CA PRO A 571 -15.11 -20.42 -12.56
C PRO A 571 -16.61 -20.74 -12.58
N GLY A 572 -17.39 -19.95 -13.31
CA GLY A 572 -18.85 -20.07 -13.40
C GLY A 572 -19.68 -19.06 -12.60
N GLN A 573 -19.11 -18.21 -11.74
CA GLN A 573 -19.87 -17.16 -11.04
C GLN A 573 -19.90 -15.81 -11.77
N ALA A 574 -21.05 -15.14 -11.72
CA ALA A 574 -21.23 -13.81 -12.29
C ALA A 574 -20.52 -12.70 -11.49
N PRO A 575 -19.90 -11.71 -12.15
CA PRO A 575 -19.24 -10.59 -11.49
C PRO A 575 -20.21 -9.76 -10.65
N ALA A 576 -19.68 -9.05 -9.64
CA ALA A 576 -20.50 -8.23 -8.76
C ALA A 576 -21.19 -7.07 -9.52
N ALA A 577 -22.48 -6.88 -9.24
CA ALA A 577 -23.26 -5.78 -9.78
C ALA A 577 -22.60 -4.43 -9.42
N GLY A 578 -22.05 -3.75 -10.41
CA GLY A 578 -21.21 -2.57 -10.25
C GLY A 578 -20.02 -2.56 -11.20
N PHE A 579 -19.48 -3.73 -11.55
CA PHE A 579 -18.44 -3.86 -12.58
C PHE A 579 -19.05 -4.28 -13.91
N ARG A 580 -19.35 -3.30 -14.78
CA ARG A 580 -19.44 -3.51 -16.22
C ARG A 580 -18.22 -2.84 -16.85
N PRO A 581 -17.33 -3.55 -17.55
CA PRO A 581 -16.39 -2.87 -18.44
C PRO A 581 -17.21 -2.06 -19.44
N ALA A 582 -16.85 -0.79 -19.65
CA ALA A 582 -17.56 0.06 -20.59
C ALA A 582 -17.48 -0.57 -22.00
N PRO A 583 -18.58 -0.65 -22.77
CA PRO A 583 -18.49 -1.04 -24.16
C PRO A 583 -17.59 -0.04 -24.89
N ALA A 584 -16.65 -0.53 -25.70
CA ALA A 584 -15.66 0.28 -26.39
C ALA A 584 -16.32 1.19 -27.45
N SER A 585 -16.80 2.35 -27.00
CA SER A 585 -17.39 3.39 -27.84
C SER A 585 -16.28 4.27 -28.41
N ASN A 586 -16.01 4.13 -29.70
CA ASN A 586 -14.91 4.80 -30.39
C ASN A 586 -15.25 6.28 -30.73
N LYS A 587 -15.55 7.08 -29.70
CA LYS A 587 -15.85 8.52 -29.81
C LYS A 587 -15.04 9.32 -28.77
N PRO A 588 -14.31 10.37 -29.17
CA PRO A 588 -13.53 11.18 -28.23
C PRO A 588 -14.47 11.98 -27.31
N ILE A 589 -14.27 11.85 -26.00
CA ILE A 589 -15.03 12.60 -24.98
C ILE A 589 -14.40 13.99 -24.84
N HIS A 590 -15.14 15.02 -25.22
CA HIS A 590 -14.71 16.41 -25.06
C HIS A 590 -14.83 16.82 -23.58
N ILE A 591 -13.70 16.97 -22.89
CA ILE A 591 -13.67 17.45 -21.50
C ILE A 591 -14.10 18.92 -21.50
N MET A 592 -15.19 19.24 -20.81
CA MET A 592 -15.61 20.62 -20.58
C MET A 592 -14.73 21.26 -19.49
N THR A 593 -13.95 22.27 -19.87
CA THR A 593 -13.19 23.10 -18.94
C THR A 593 -14.12 24.01 -18.13
N ASN A 594 -13.86 24.09 -16.82
CA ASN A 594 -14.59 24.94 -15.88
C ASN A 594 -14.43 26.44 -16.25
N PRO A 595 -15.51 27.25 -16.39
CA PRO A 595 -15.41 28.64 -16.86
C PRO A 595 -14.70 29.64 -15.94
N ASN A 596 -14.30 29.25 -14.73
CA ASN A 596 -13.96 30.18 -13.64
C ASN A 596 -12.44 30.48 -13.46
N ARG A 597 -11.67 30.56 -14.55
CA ARG A 597 -10.32 31.16 -14.52
C ARG A 597 -10.17 32.22 -15.62
N GLY A 598 -9.88 33.45 -15.18
CA GLY A 598 -9.74 34.63 -16.02
C GLY A 598 -8.56 34.57 -17.00
N ALA A 599 -8.66 35.37 -18.05
CA ALA A 599 -7.76 35.38 -19.19
C ALA A 599 -6.42 36.08 -18.93
N GLY A 600 -5.44 35.81 -19.80
CA GLY A 600 -4.21 36.59 -19.90
C GLY A 600 -3.31 36.18 -21.06
N ILE A 601 -3.50 36.82 -22.23
CA ILE A 601 -2.49 37.09 -23.29
C ILE A 601 -1.84 35.83 -23.95
N GLY A 602 -1.79 35.64 -25.27
CA GLY A 602 -2.15 36.46 -26.42
C GLY A 602 -1.13 36.22 -27.55
N ALA A 603 -1.44 35.39 -28.55
CA ALA A 603 -0.57 35.08 -29.70
C ALA A 603 -1.39 34.68 -30.95
N PRO A 604 -0.88 34.86 -32.19
CA PRO A 604 -1.74 35.07 -33.37
C PRO A 604 -2.12 33.81 -34.17
N ARG A 605 -3.14 33.97 -35.03
CA ARG A 605 -3.62 32.99 -36.01
C ARG A 605 -2.75 32.92 -37.28
N MET A 606 -2.38 31.71 -37.68
CA MET A 606 -2.26 31.23 -39.07
C MET A 606 -2.71 29.75 -39.09
N GLY A 607 -3.21 29.14 -40.18
CA GLY A 607 -3.59 29.70 -41.47
C GLY A 607 -3.45 28.70 -42.64
N ARG A 608 -4.50 27.90 -42.93
CA ARG A 608 -4.62 26.93 -44.06
C ARG A 608 -3.62 25.73 -44.01
N GLY A 609 -3.83 24.63 -44.73
CA GLY A 609 -4.88 24.30 -45.72
C GLY A 609 -5.17 22.79 -45.84
N ALA A 610 -6.02 22.41 -46.78
CA ALA A 610 -6.58 21.05 -46.95
C ALA A 610 -6.20 20.40 -48.30
N ASN A 611 -6.74 19.19 -48.53
CA ASN A 611 -6.52 18.22 -49.64
C ASN A 611 -5.38 17.22 -49.36
N GLY A 612 -5.52 15.91 -49.56
CA GLY A 612 -6.69 15.08 -49.90
C GLY A 612 -6.40 14.11 -51.04
N HIS A 613 -6.67 12.81 -50.85
CA HIS A 613 -7.15 11.86 -51.87
C HIS A 613 -7.44 10.49 -51.27
N ALA A 614 -8.36 9.76 -51.89
CA ALA A 614 -8.70 8.37 -51.61
C ALA A 614 -8.87 7.62 -52.93
N SER A 615 -8.55 6.32 -52.95
CA SER A 615 -9.17 5.33 -53.84
C SER A 615 -8.71 3.91 -53.51
N THR A 616 -9.67 2.98 -53.40
CA THR A 616 -9.57 1.63 -53.98
C THR A 616 -10.94 0.99 -53.99
N ALA A 617 -11.26 0.29 -55.08
CA ALA A 617 -12.50 -0.44 -55.26
C ALA A 617 -12.21 -1.70 -56.07
N THR A 618 -12.91 -2.80 -55.75
CA THR A 618 -13.33 -3.90 -56.67
C THR A 618 -12.23 -4.64 -57.48
N THR A 619 -12.25 -5.94 -57.76
CA THR A 619 -13.29 -7.01 -57.74
C THR A 619 -12.55 -8.36 -57.88
N GLY A 620 -13.17 -9.50 -57.55
CA GLY A 620 -12.57 -10.81 -57.88
C GLY A 620 -13.34 -12.03 -57.38
N THR A 621 -14.16 -12.63 -58.24
CA THR A 621 -14.95 -13.85 -57.99
C THR A 621 -14.28 -15.10 -58.55
N GLY A 622 -14.50 -16.29 -57.97
CA GLY A 622 -14.51 -17.54 -58.76
C GLY A 622 -13.91 -18.82 -58.18
N HIS A 623 -14.75 -19.62 -57.52
CA HIS A 623 -14.98 -21.07 -57.74
C HIS A 623 -13.87 -22.16 -57.76
N VAL A 624 -14.15 -23.20 -56.93
CA VAL A 624 -13.96 -24.66 -57.11
C VAL A 624 -12.55 -25.25 -57.25
N ASN A 625 -12.16 -26.03 -56.23
CA ASN A 625 -11.93 -27.48 -56.42
C ASN A 625 -12.12 -28.24 -55.11
N GLY A 626 -12.59 -29.49 -55.19
CA GLY A 626 -12.87 -30.34 -54.03
C GLY A 626 -12.22 -31.70 -54.13
N PHE A 627 -12.04 -32.36 -52.98
CA PHE A 627 -11.73 -33.79 -52.89
C PHE A 627 -12.59 -34.44 -51.80
N ALA A 628 -13.19 -35.58 -52.14
CA ALA A 628 -13.76 -36.54 -51.20
C ALA A 628 -12.65 -37.55 -50.78
N GLN A 629 -12.81 -38.57 -49.91
CA GLN A 629 -14.01 -39.23 -49.39
C GLN A 629 -13.67 -40.17 -48.20
N SER A 630 -14.49 -40.21 -47.14
CA SER A 630 -14.78 -41.38 -46.28
C SER A 630 -15.84 -40.94 -45.24
N SER A 631 -17.07 -41.49 -45.13
CA SER A 631 -17.53 -42.88 -44.91
C SER A 631 -17.03 -43.43 -43.55
N ARG A 632 -17.81 -43.91 -42.56
CA ARG A 632 -19.27 -44.07 -42.23
C ARG A 632 -19.41 -43.87 -40.67
N GLY A 633 -20.55 -43.77 -39.98
CA GLY A 633 -22.00 -43.80 -40.27
C GLY A 633 -22.81 -44.00 -38.95
N ARG A 634 -24.16 -43.84 -38.96
CA ARG A 634 -25.10 -43.72 -37.81
C ARG A 634 -24.96 -42.42 -36.98
N GLY A 635 -26.03 -41.74 -36.54
CA GLY A 635 -27.48 -41.89 -36.77
C GLY A 635 -28.26 -40.93 -35.84
N GLY A 636 -29.22 -40.16 -36.36
CA GLY A 636 -29.94 -39.09 -35.62
C GLY A 636 -31.13 -39.57 -34.76
N PRO A 637 -32.23 -38.79 -34.58
CA PRO A 637 -32.58 -37.49 -35.17
C PRO A 637 -33.13 -36.43 -34.15
N PRO A 638 -33.55 -35.21 -34.59
CA PRO A 638 -33.86 -34.07 -33.70
C PRO A 638 -35.37 -33.69 -33.59
N ARG A 639 -35.66 -32.67 -32.77
CA ARG A 639 -36.87 -31.81 -32.82
C ARG A 639 -36.41 -30.33 -32.70
N GLY A 640 -36.96 -29.33 -33.38
CA GLY A 640 -37.98 -29.31 -34.44
C GLY A 640 -39.11 -28.29 -34.16
N PHE A 641 -39.15 -27.20 -34.96
CA PHE A 641 -40.30 -26.28 -35.18
C PHE A 641 -40.73 -25.37 -33.98
N ALA A 642 -41.27 -24.14 -34.14
CA ALA A 642 -41.53 -23.29 -35.32
C ALA A 642 -41.57 -21.78 -34.96
N SER A 643 -41.53 -20.92 -36.00
CA SER A 643 -42.43 -19.76 -36.31
C SER A 643 -43.39 -19.24 -35.20
N GLY A 644 -43.67 -17.94 -35.04
CA GLY A 644 -43.34 -16.75 -35.86
C GLY A 644 -44.29 -15.57 -35.56
N SER A 645 -44.34 -14.56 -36.45
CA SER A 645 -45.07 -13.28 -36.33
C SER A 645 -44.51 -12.27 -35.29
N GLY A 646 -44.63 -10.94 -35.46
CA GLY A 646 -45.05 -10.18 -36.65
C GLY A 646 -45.66 -8.81 -36.33
N PHE A 647 -45.22 -7.77 -37.06
CA PHE A 647 -46.00 -6.56 -37.41
C PHE A 647 -46.53 -5.61 -36.30
N ARG A 648 -45.93 -4.41 -36.18
CA ARG A 648 -46.44 -3.15 -36.78
C ARG A 648 -45.65 -1.92 -36.31
N GLY A 649 -45.54 -0.91 -37.18
CA GLY A 649 -45.05 0.43 -36.84
C GLY A 649 -45.97 1.54 -37.38
N ARG A 650 -45.82 2.74 -36.83
CA ARG A 650 -46.33 4.07 -37.29
C ARG A 650 -45.53 5.10 -36.46
N GLY A 651 -44.79 6.06 -37.01
CA GLY A 651 -45.25 7.30 -37.66
C GLY A 651 -45.71 8.32 -36.60
N GLY A 652 -45.29 9.61 -36.54
CA GLY A 652 -44.35 10.39 -37.34
C GLY A 652 -44.68 11.90 -37.31
N VAL A 653 -43.66 12.77 -37.43
CA VAL A 653 -43.67 14.23 -37.78
C VAL A 653 -44.26 15.30 -36.78
N PRO A 654 -43.89 16.61 -36.88
CA PRO A 654 -43.83 17.59 -35.76
C PRO A 654 -44.58 18.94 -36.04
N PRO A 655 -44.33 20.02 -35.26
CA PRO A 655 -43.94 21.34 -35.84
C PRO A 655 -42.83 22.09 -35.03
N VAL A 656 -41.86 22.83 -35.61
CA VAL A 656 -41.81 24.15 -36.31
C VAL A 656 -41.53 25.37 -35.39
N GLN A 657 -40.77 26.34 -35.94
CA GLN A 657 -40.07 27.48 -35.32
C GLN A 657 -40.96 28.74 -35.09
N SER A 658 -40.50 29.69 -34.28
CA SER A 658 -40.43 31.12 -34.69
C SER A 658 -39.52 31.99 -33.79
N HIS A 659 -39.10 33.15 -34.31
CA HIS A 659 -38.15 34.11 -33.73
C HIS A 659 -38.79 35.09 -32.73
N SER A 660 -37.97 35.74 -31.88
CA SER A 660 -37.70 37.19 -31.97
C SER A 660 -36.79 37.70 -30.85
N ALA A 661 -36.13 38.84 -31.08
CA ALA A 661 -35.25 39.51 -30.13
C ALA A 661 -35.82 40.90 -29.79
N PHE A 662 -35.59 41.38 -28.56
CA PHE A 662 -35.72 42.80 -28.22
C PHE A 662 -34.71 43.24 -27.17
N ASP A 663 -34.41 44.54 -27.21
CA ASP A 663 -33.32 45.26 -26.55
C ASP A 663 -33.88 46.31 -25.54
N ARG A 664 -32.99 47.03 -24.84
CA ARG A 664 -33.19 48.08 -23.81
C ARG A 664 -33.37 47.56 -22.37
N GLY A 665 -32.88 48.22 -21.31
CA GLY A 665 -31.95 49.36 -21.25
C GLY A 665 -32.18 50.32 -20.06
N ARG A 666 -31.12 50.59 -19.28
CA ARG A 666 -30.92 51.69 -18.29
C ARG A 666 -31.74 51.70 -16.96
N GLY A 667 -31.04 52.05 -15.86
CA GLY A 667 -31.60 52.47 -14.56
C GLY A 667 -30.50 52.82 -13.56
N ARG A 668 -30.41 54.07 -13.07
CA ARG A 668 -29.19 54.69 -12.46
C ARG A 668 -29.41 55.24 -11.05
N GLY A 669 -28.41 55.13 -10.15
CA GLY A 669 -28.27 55.93 -8.91
C GLY A 669 -27.96 55.09 -7.64
N GLY A 670 -27.24 55.56 -6.62
CA GLY A 670 -26.42 56.78 -6.49
C GLY A 670 -26.04 57.16 -5.03
N TYR A 671 -24.75 57.43 -4.78
CA TYR A 671 -24.14 58.29 -3.73
C TYR A 671 -23.97 57.89 -2.24
N ARG A 672 -22.79 58.33 -1.71
CA ARG A 672 -22.32 58.51 -0.30
C ARG A 672 -22.03 57.23 0.52
N GLY A 673 -21.00 57.16 1.38
CA GLY A 673 -19.83 58.06 1.59
C GLY A 673 -19.31 58.14 3.05
N ARG A 674 -17.98 58.06 3.23
CA ARG A 674 -17.16 58.24 4.47
C ARG A 674 -17.19 57.15 5.56
N GLY A 675 -15.99 56.90 6.14
CA GLY A 675 -15.78 56.10 7.35
C GLY A 675 -14.35 55.54 7.49
N ARG A 676 -13.33 56.39 7.71
CA ARG A 676 -11.95 55.93 7.99
C ARG A 676 -11.81 55.51 9.46
N GLY A 677 -11.07 54.43 9.72
CA GLY A 677 -10.46 54.10 11.01
C GLY A 677 -9.33 53.10 10.77
N GLY A 678 -8.08 53.50 11.04
CA GLY A 678 -6.90 52.68 10.76
C GLY A 678 -6.16 52.30 12.03
N PHE A 679 -5.39 51.22 11.98
CA PHE A 679 -4.40 50.84 12.98
C PHE A 679 -3.08 50.47 12.29
N ALA A 680 -1.96 50.91 12.87
CA ALA A 680 -0.61 50.68 12.34
C ALA A 680 0.09 49.52 13.09
N PRO A 681 1.04 48.81 12.46
CA PRO A 681 1.93 47.88 13.14
C PRO A 681 3.08 48.61 13.83
N ALA A 682 3.52 48.11 14.99
CA ALA A 682 4.61 48.68 15.77
C ALA A 682 6.00 48.22 15.28
N ALA A 683 7.01 49.05 15.54
CA ALA A 683 8.43 48.78 15.25
C ALA A 683 9.21 48.40 16.53
N PRO A 684 10.40 47.74 16.43
CA PRO A 684 11.15 47.21 17.56
C PRO A 684 12.23 48.18 18.10
N LEU A 685 12.63 48.01 19.37
CA LEU A 685 13.66 48.75 20.11
C LEU A 685 14.22 47.85 21.26
N PRO A 686 15.41 48.11 21.85
CA PRO A 686 16.63 47.38 21.43
C PRO A 686 17.52 46.89 22.60
N SER A 687 18.79 46.58 22.28
CA SER A 687 19.94 46.15 23.14
C SER A 687 20.14 44.64 23.17
#